data_AF-A0A0L1JAS0-F1
#
_entry.id   AF-A0A0L1JAS0-F1
#
_cell.length_a   1.000
_cell.length_b   1.000
_cell.length_c   1.000
_cell.angle_alpha   90.00
_cell.angle_beta   90.00
_cell.angle_gamma   90.00
#
_symmetry.space_group_name_H-M   'P 1'
#
loop_
_entity.id
_entity.type
_entity.pdbx_description
1 polymer ?
#
loop_
_entity_poly.entity_id
_entity_poly.type
_entity_poly.pdbx_seq_one_letter_code
_entity_poly.pdbx_strand_id
1 'polypeptide(L)'
;MDEISTSIPTKQWAQVFQGINRPPEYKRIPVQLPQEDEILVNIKYAGVCHSDLSLCKGQWPVGLSEGTVGGHEGAGVVVAVGAKIGNVQVGDHVGVKLIGNSCNNCDFCSSGDDEYCENPSLLGCNMNGTFQQYCICKAANIIKVPKDAPLDSIAPIMCAGVTVYNALKQTSAKPGQVIAIAGAGGGLGSLACQYARACGFRVLAISTGLERRKACLEQFNVDYFVDYRTTTDLVSEVRSITNGGPHAVIVTSSSPSSLQLACQYVRPRGEVIMVGLPPGAQVQADVFSTVLRMVTIKGSYFGSEMDVREALDIFLQGKIHVPCRQLRLLDLPKAYELMENGGLVGRIVLKIPGLISMRTNQVPSPFHIRQPSFQPAQWDIGTHLAHRFEELGVGDFFAVPGNFNLKLLDRFMTNPSLRMVTCSNELNAGYAADGYARLSQTHIAVVVVTYMVGSLSLINAIAGAYSENLKLIVISGGLKSTDYGTDKLIHHSIGKRDKDQPSRMFSEVTCASVRLQNSLGCTEIIDSVLSQCLQESLPVYIEVPDNLVQLPQPPPRPLLLSPSPTTHPVALTDAIGSIIECYLHARAPVLIHVLQGLQGFLSPMDILLADTGDSWFNAASIKLPEGADFQIQMLYSSLGWGLPATLGAQLARPSGRAVLLVGDGGFQMTSQELSTMIRLKLNPVIVVMNNRGYQFEAALHKGTYNEIPNWDYAGFASTLSSNCHLGQANPYAIKQPVGALESPIFSRKIRTHNELSYVLHQAKAEPWKLFFLECCIAPDDISPSLQKFGSLIRAEYTDDNGRPSPSTVTSEASGSESMRGSSPDTQLDSSTEEISASHLISNNDIPGSSGLFQPNSAYGYHGQEEKHMVIWTWSAKRGWDAPRTMPHGPLPLMPTASCLNYATQCFEGMKAYRGYDGKLRLFRPYENCLRLLRSASRVQLPMFEPDKLLQLIESLLIKDCPSCLPKGRGASSIYIRPVYIATDPRIGPHTPAEALLSIVTTKIPPVEDPSADNARSARSSALKLLANSKNTCRAWPGGVGDVKAGANYGPSLQEQQRAMDKGYAQTLWLFGKDHRVTETGGSNFFIIWDNDEGQRELVTAPVQDGLVLPGITRNSILRLCTQRLGGSNKSEAKSVLAVERNFTMLDILFAFHQGRLIEAFVTGTAVSSYLEDCPSNSPPNSLRPV
;
A
#
# COMPACT_ATOMS: atom_id res chain seq x y z
N MET A 1 -12.95 -38.69 -2.97
CA MET A 1 -13.28 -39.21 -1.62
C MET A 1 -12.05 -38.91 -0.83
N ASP A 2 -12.09 -37.81 -0.09
CA ASP A 2 -10.85 -37.17 0.37
C ASP A 2 -10.80 -37.35 1.88
N GLU A 3 -9.66 -37.85 2.37
CA GLU A 3 -9.56 -38.41 3.71
C GLU A 3 -9.73 -37.35 4.80
N ILE A 4 -10.76 -37.53 5.63
CA ILE A 4 -10.92 -36.78 6.88
C ILE A 4 -9.91 -37.36 7.88
N SER A 5 -8.75 -36.72 7.99
CA SER A 5 -7.75 -36.97 9.04
C SER A 5 -7.89 -35.90 10.14
N THR A 6 -8.76 -36.08 11.13
CA THR A 6 -8.59 -36.86 12.39
C THR A 6 -7.51 -36.34 13.36
N SER A 7 -7.75 -35.16 13.94
CA SER A 7 -7.66 -35.07 15.41
C SER A 7 -8.78 -34.18 15.96
N ILE A 8 -9.63 -34.75 16.81
CA ILE A 8 -10.63 -33.99 17.57
C ILE A 8 -9.88 -33.27 18.69
N PRO A 9 -9.98 -31.93 18.84
CA PRO A 9 -9.19 -31.21 19.82
C PRO A 9 -9.63 -31.56 21.23
N THR A 10 -8.71 -31.68 22.19
CA THR A 10 -9.05 -32.02 23.59
C THR A 10 -9.79 -30.90 24.33
N LYS A 11 -9.74 -29.65 23.83
CA LYS A 11 -10.44 -28.49 24.39
C LYS A 11 -10.97 -27.56 23.29
N GLN A 12 -12.21 -27.12 23.47
CA GLN A 12 -12.99 -26.25 22.58
C GLN A 12 -13.36 -24.93 23.25
N TRP A 13 -13.66 -23.90 22.46
CA TRP A 13 -14.31 -22.67 22.91
C TRP A 13 -15.82 -22.85 23.05
N ALA A 14 -16.40 -22.29 24.11
CA ALA A 14 -17.83 -22.27 24.36
C ALA A 14 -18.24 -21.01 25.11
N GLN A 15 -19.53 -20.65 25.02
CA GLN A 15 -20.18 -19.68 25.89
C GLN A 15 -20.83 -20.41 27.07
N VAL A 16 -20.23 -20.29 28.24
CA VAL A 16 -20.58 -21.04 29.45
C VAL A 16 -21.34 -20.15 30.42
N PHE A 17 -22.53 -20.60 30.84
CA PHE A 17 -23.38 -19.86 31.76
C PHE A 17 -22.78 -19.75 33.17
N GLN A 18 -22.86 -18.55 33.76
CA GLN A 18 -22.23 -18.19 35.05
C GLN A 18 -23.24 -17.87 36.17
N GLY A 19 -24.49 -18.32 35.99
CA GLY A 19 -25.61 -18.03 36.88
C GLY A 19 -26.52 -16.90 36.40
N ILE A 20 -27.68 -16.80 37.04
CA ILE A 20 -28.80 -15.92 36.67
C ILE A 20 -28.35 -14.45 36.61
N ASN A 21 -28.78 -13.74 35.56
CA ASN A 21 -28.48 -12.32 35.29
C ASN A 21 -26.98 -12.00 35.13
N ARG A 22 -26.14 -12.99 34.85
CA ARG A 22 -24.74 -12.81 34.45
C ARG A 22 -24.57 -13.15 32.97
N PRO A 23 -23.77 -12.38 32.21
CA PRO A 23 -23.46 -12.73 30.83
C PRO A 23 -22.71 -14.09 30.77
N PRO A 24 -22.92 -14.90 29.71
CA PRO A 24 -22.11 -16.08 29.48
C PRO A 24 -20.62 -15.73 29.36
N GLU A 25 -19.77 -16.61 29.87
CA GLU A 25 -18.31 -16.48 29.78
C GLU A 25 -17.79 -17.25 28.56
N TYR A 26 -17.06 -16.56 27.70
CA TYR A 26 -16.35 -17.18 26.58
C TYR A 26 -15.05 -17.83 27.06
N LYS A 27 -15.08 -19.15 27.30
CA LYS A 27 -13.93 -19.91 27.81
C LYS A 27 -13.67 -21.22 27.08
N ARG A 28 -12.51 -21.82 27.34
CA ARG A 28 -12.16 -23.16 26.83
C ARG A 28 -12.62 -24.26 27.80
N ILE A 29 -13.45 -25.16 27.31
CA ILE A 29 -13.92 -26.37 28.02
C ILE A 29 -13.41 -27.64 27.31
N PRO A 30 -13.41 -28.82 27.94
CA PRO A 30 -13.10 -30.08 27.26
C PRO A 30 -14.05 -30.36 26.08
N VAL A 31 -13.55 -31.04 25.04
CA VAL A 31 -14.43 -31.68 24.06
C VAL A 31 -14.88 -33.02 24.61
N GLN A 32 -16.19 -33.27 24.57
CA GLN A 32 -16.77 -34.56 24.93
C GLN A 32 -16.63 -35.54 23.75
N LEU A 33 -16.39 -36.81 24.05
CA LEU A 33 -16.40 -37.88 23.04
C LEU A 33 -17.79 -38.52 23.00
N PRO A 34 -18.31 -38.90 21.82
CA PRO A 34 -19.63 -39.51 21.70
C PRO A 34 -19.66 -40.90 22.33
N GLN A 35 -20.75 -41.18 23.06
CA GLN A 35 -21.15 -42.54 23.45
C GLN A 35 -21.66 -43.35 22.25
N GLU A 36 -22.06 -44.60 22.47
CA GLU A 36 -22.40 -45.55 21.39
C GLU A 36 -23.51 -45.09 20.44
N ASP A 37 -24.48 -44.30 20.93
CA ASP A 37 -25.66 -43.78 20.22
C ASP A 37 -25.58 -42.26 19.94
N GLU A 38 -24.40 -41.67 20.16
CA GLU A 38 -24.14 -40.24 19.98
C GLU A 38 -23.26 -39.93 18.76
N ILE A 39 -23.39 -38.71 18.28
CA ILE A 39 -22.47 -38.11 17.32
C ILE A 39 -21.84 -36.85 17.91
N LEU A 40 -20.64 -36.54 17.46
CA LEU A 40 -20.00 -35.26 17.70
C LEU A 40 -20.20 -34.37 16.46
N VAL A 41 -20.92 -33.27 16.62
CA VAL A 41 -21.16 -32.30 15.56
C VAL A 41 -20.22 -31.11 15.74
N ASN A 42 -19.38 -30.83 14.75
CA ASN A 42 -18.70 -29.55 14.66
C ASN A 42 -19.69 -28.49 14.19
N ILE A 43 -20.24 -27.74 15.15
CA ILE A 43 -21.19 -26.66 14.85
C ILE A 43 -20.47 -25.60 14.01
N LYS A 44 -21.08 -25.18 12.91
CA LYS A 44 -20.61 -24.08 12.05
C LYS A 44 -21.36 -22.79 12.37
N TYR A 45 -22.66 -22.92 12.64
CA TYR A 45 -23.54 -21.81 12.97
C TYR A 45 -24.50 -22.23 14.09
N ALA A 46 -24.71 -21.35 15.07
CA ALA A 46 -25.71 -21.50 16.11
C ALA A 46 -26.62 -20.27 16.08
N GLY A 47 -27.93 -20.46 15.97
CA GLY A 47 -28.86 -19.32 16.02
C GLY A 47 -29.08 -18.85 17.47
N VAL A 48 -29.44 -17.58 17.65
CA VAL A 48 -29.74 -17.02 18.99
C VAL A 48 -31.24 -16.73 19.09
N CYS A 49 -31.91 -17.42 20.02
CA CYS A 49 -33.34 -17.26 20.25
C CYS A 49 -33.62 -16.44 21.52
N HIS A 50 -34.81 -15.85 21.62
CA HIS A 50 -35.20 -15.06 22.80
C HIS A 50 -35.33 -15.94 24.05
N SER A 51 -35.57 -17.24 23.88
CA SER A 51 -35.55 -18.25 24.93
C SER A 51 -34.17 -18.36 25.60
N ASP A 52 -33.05 -18.27 24.85
CA ASP A 52 -31.70 -18.31 25.43
C ASP A 52 -31.47 -17.13 26.38
N LEU A 53 -31.96 -15.94 26.00
CA LEU A 53 -31.94 -14.74 26.82
C LEU A 53 -32.83 -14.88 28.07
N SER A 54 -34.03 -15.43 27.93
CA SER A 54 -34.95 -15.67 29.07
C SER A 54 -34.39 -16.68 30.08
N LEU A 55 -33.74 -17.74 29.60
CA LEU A 55 -33.02 -18.73 30.42
C LEU A 55 -31.83 -18.08 31.15
N CYS A 56 -31.04 -17.28 30.44
CA CYS A 56 -29.89 -16.54 31.01
C CYS A 56 -30.31 -15.58 32.15
N LYS A 57 -31.54 -15.05 32.08
CA LYS A 57 -32.13 -14.18 33.10
C LYS A 57 -32.93 -14.91 34.19
N GLY A 58 -33.03 -16.24 34.15
CA GLY A 58 -33.85 -17.01 35.09
C GLY A 58 -35.34 -16.64 35.05
N GLN A 59 -35.85 -16.23 33.90
CA GLN A 59 -37.23 -15.73 33.74
C GLN A 59 -38.28 -16.84 33.53
N TRP A 60 -37.83 -18.09 33.33
CA TRP A 60 -38.65 -19.26 33.05
C TRP A 60 -38.54 -20.28 34.20
N PRO A 61 -39.55 -21.15 34.41
CA PRO A 61 -39.56 -22.13 35.50
C PRO A 61 -38.55 -23.28 35.28
N VAL A 62 -37.99 -23.41 34.08
CA VAL A 62 -36.88 -24.34 33.77
C VAL A 62 -35.58 -23.55 33.86
N GLY A 63 -34.71 -23.93 34.80
CA GLY A 63 -33.44 -23.23 35.06
C GLY A 63 -32.27 -23.78 34.24
N LEU A 64 -31.43 -22.88 33.73
CA LEU A 64 -30.10 -23.21 33.22
C LEU A 64 -29.13 -23.38 34.41
N SER A 65 -28.39 -24.49 34.45
CA SER A 65 -27.43 -24.73 35.54
C SER A 65 -26.12 -23.99 35.29
N GLU A 66 -25.50 -23.47 36.37
CA GLU A 66 -24.18 -22.84 36.28
C GLU A 66 -23.15 -23.85 35.74
N GLY A 67 -22.34 -23.42 34.77
CA GLY A 67 -21.40 -24.29 34.05
C GLY A 67 -21.94 -24.95 32.78
N THR A 68 -23.24 -24.84 32.47
CA THR A 68 -23.82 -25.36 31.21
C THR A 68 -23.54 -24.43 30.02
N VAL A 69 -23.35 -25.00 28.83
CA VAL A 69 -23.27 -24.26 27.56
C VAL A 69 -24.68 -23.93 27.05
N GLY A 70 -24.93 -22.68 26.65
CA GLY A 70 -26.23 -22.26 26.09
C GLY A 70 -26.45 -22.61 24.62
N GLY A 71 -27.62 -22.23 24.07
CA GLY A 71 -27.96 -22.37 22.65
C GLY A 71 -28.69 -23.67 22.31
N HIS A 72 -29.79 -23.58 21.59
CA HIS A 72 -30.67 -24.73 21.30
C HIS A 72 -31.08 -24.85 19.82
N GLU A 73 -30.45 -24.07 18.96
CA GLU A 73 -30.62 -24.14 17.51
C GLU A 73 -29.23 -24.03 16.84
N GLY A 74 -28.94 -24.89 15.87
CA GLY A 74 -27.63 -24.92 15.23
C GLY A 74 -27.55 -25.81 13.99
N ALA A 75 -26.46 -25.66 13.26
CA ALA A 75 -26.15 -26.45 12.08
C ALA A 75 -24.63 -26.67 11.96
N GLY A 76 -24.23 -27.86 11.54
CA GLY A 76 -22.83 -28.27 11.56
C GLY A 76 -22.53 -29.51 10.72
N VAL A 77 -21.31 -30.03 10.91
CA VAL A 77 -20.80 -31.21 10.20
C VAL A 77 -20.45 -32.28 11.22
N VAL A 78 -20.86 -33.52 10.98
CA VAL A 78 -20.53 -34.67 11.84
C VAL A 78 -19.04 -34.98 11.75
N VAL A 79 -18.35 -35.02 12.90
CA VAL A 79 -16.89 -35.29 12.98
C VAL A 79 -16.53 -36.57 13.73
N ALA A 80 -17.46 -37.14 14.49
CA ALA A 80 -17.33 -38.47 15.09
C ALA A 80 -18.71 -39.10 15.26
N VAL A 81 -18.75 -40.44 15.27
CA VAL A 81 -19.97 -41.24 15.32
C VAL A 81 -19.75 -42.41 16.28
N GLY A 82 -20.70 -42.65 17.18
CA GLY A 82 -20.73 -43.77 18.11
C GLY A 82 -20.93 -45.13 17.44
N ALA A 83 -20.43 -46.18 18.09
CA ALA A 83 -20.31 -47.52 17.50
C ALA A 83 -21.63 -48.22 17.11
N LYS A 84 -22.80 -47.75 17.58
CA LYS A 84 -24.13 -48.36 17.30
C LYS A 84 -24.92 -47.61 16.22
N ILE A 85 -24.35 -46.59 15.60
CA ILE A 85 -25.04 -45.75 14.60
C ILE A 85 -24.70 -46.21 13.18
N GLY A 86 -25.72 -46.64 12.43
CA GLY A 86 -25.60 -47.04 11.02
C GLY A 86 -26.18 -46.04 10.01
N ASN A 87 -26.99 -45.07 10.45
CA ASN A 87 -27.73 -44.15 9.58
C ASN A 87 -27.08 -42.77 9.41
N VAL A 88 -26.01 -42.44 10.15
CA VAL A 88 -25.27 -41.16 10.09
C VAL A 88 -23.77 -41.46 9.98
N GLN A 89 -23.05 -40.72 9.14
CA GLN A 89 -21.61 -40.91 8.93
C GLN A 89 -20.84 -39.59 9.14
N VAL A 90 -19.52 -39.70 9.37
CA VAL A 90 -18.61 -38.55 9.44
C VAL A 90 -18.64 -37.80 8.09
N GLY A 91 -18.70 -36.47 8.15
CA GLY A 91 -18.82 -35.60 6.98
C GLY A 91 -20.26 -35.38 6.49
N ASP A 92 -21.29 -35.92 7.14
CA ASP A 92 -22.68 -35.50 6.91
C ASP A 92 -22.93 -34.09 7.47
N HIS A 93 -23.79 -33.31 6.80
CA HIS A 93 -24.26 -32.02 7.29
C HIS A 93 -25.56 -32.22 8.07
N VAL A 94 -25.66 -31.63 9.26
CA VAL A 94 -26.79 -31.84 10.17
C VAL A 94 -27.23 -30.54 10.84
N GLY A 95 -28.54 -30.40 10.99
CA GLY A 95 -29.20 -29.44 11.88
C GLY A 95 -29.43 -30.05 13.27
N VAL A 96 -29.33 -29.20 14.29
CA VAL A 96 -29.47 -29.55 15.71
C VAL A 96 -30.67 -28.76 16.28
N LYS A 97 -31.71 -29.48 16.71
CA LYS A 97 -32.96 -28.97 17.27
C LYS A 97 -32.93 -28.88 18.80
N LEU A 98 -33.91 -28.20 19.41
CA LEU A 98 -34.02 -27.99 20.86
C LEU A 98 -34.02 -29.30 21.67
N ILE A 99 -34.74 -30.32 21.18
CA ILE A 99 -34.84 -31.63 21.83
C ILE A 99 -33.60 -32.46 21.48
N GLY A 100 -32.70 -32.61 22.46
CA GLY A 100 -31.49 -33.42 22.34
C GLY A 100 -31.73 -34.90 22.63
N ASN A 101 -32.66 -35.22 23.55
CA ASN A 101 -33.10 -36.59 23.81
C ASN A 101 -34.54 -36.66 24.33
N SER A 102 -35.23 -37.76 23.98
CA SER A 102 -36.60 -38.09 24.38
C SER A 102 -36.59 -39.42 25.16
N CYS A 103 -37.57 -39.66 26.04
CA CYS A 103 -37.52 -40.79 26.98
C CYS A 103 -37.88 -42.15 26.36
N ASN A 104 -38.53 -42.15 25.18
CA ASN A 104 -38.91 -43.32 24.40
C ASN A 104 -39.80 -44.35 25.14
N ASN A 105 -40.45 -43.94 26.24
CA ASN A 105 -41.27 -44.82 27.09
C ASN A 105 -42.57 -44.17 27.60
N CYS A 106 -42.82 -42.88 27.35
CA CYS A 106 -44.14 -42.27 27.61
C CYS A 106 -45.06 -42.40 26.40
N ASP A 107 -46.36 -42.16 26.61
CA ASP A 107 -47.40 -42.27 25.59
C ASP A 107 -47.12 -41.38 24.36
N PHE A 108 -46.62 -40.15 24.58
CA PHE A 108 -46.24 -39.21 23.52
C PHE A 108 -45.10 -39.74 22.64
N CYS A 109 -43.99 -40.18 23.24
CA CYS A 109 -42.89 -40.78 22.49
C CYS A 109 -43.31 -42.05 21.73
N SER A 110 -44.21 -42.84 22.33
CA SER A 110 -44.75 -44.07 21.71
C SER A 110 -45.69 -43.78 20.53
N SER A 111 -46.29 -42.59 20.50
CA SER A 111 -47.21 -42.14 19.45
C SER A 111 -46.51 -41.36 18.32
N GLY A 112 -45.23 -41.03 18.49
CA GLY A 112 -44.46 -40.21 17.56
C GLY A 112 -44.45 -38.71 17.85
N ASP A 113 -45.11 -38.29 18.94
CA ASP A 113 -45.24 -36.90 19.40
C ASP A 113 -44.10 -36.55 20.38
N ASP A 114 -42.84 -36.81 19.98
CA ASP A 114 -41.68 -36.78 20.89
C ASP A 114 -41.40 -35.38 21.47
N GLU A 115 -41.91 -34.31 20.85
CA GLU A 115 -41.86 -32.94 21.37
C GLU A 115 -42.70 -32.71 22.63
N TYR A 116 -43.61 -33.62 22.98
CA TYR A 116 -44.37 -33.61 24.24
C TYR A 116 -43.87 -34.65 25.25
N CYS A 117 -42.66 -35.19 25.05
CA CYS A 117 -41.99 -36.07 26.00
C CYS A 117 -42.01 -35.50 27.43
N GLU A 118 -42.44 -36.31 28.41
CA GLU A 118 -42.55 -35.89 29.82
C GLU A 118 -41.19 -35.67 30.49
N ASN A 119 -40.14 -36.35 30.00
CA ASN A 119 -38.78 -36.31 30.55
C ASN A 119 -37.74 -36.01 29.44
N PRO A 120 -37.75 -34.81 28.83
CA PRO A 120 -36.87 -34.49 27.71
C PRO A 120 -35.50 -33.96 28.18
N SER A 121 -34.46 -34.27 27.41
CA SER A 121 -33.18 -33.56 27.48
C SER A 121 -33.18 -32.44 26.44
N LEU A 122 -33.11 -31.21 26.93
CA LEU A 122 -33.20 -29.98 26.14
C LEU A 122 -31.80 -29.34 26.06
N LEU A 123 -31.29 -29.24 24.84
CA LEU A 123 -30.01 -28.57 24.55
C LEU A 123 -30.09 -27.10 24.97
N GLY A 124 -29.04 -26.58 25.57
CA GLY A 124 -29.01 -25.20 26.08
C GLY A 124 -29.84 -24.96 27.35
N CYS A 125 -30.42 -26.00 27.96
CA CYS A 125 -31.22 -25.93 29.18
C CYS A 125 -30.67 -26.87 30.28
N ASN A 126 -30.87 -28.19 30.13
CA ASN A 126 -30.37 -29.23 31.04
C ASN A 126 -29.25 -30.08 30.41
N MET A 127 -28.90 -29.81 29.16
CA MET A 127 -27.79 -30.40 28.41
C MET A 127 -26.98 -29.29 27.71
N ASN A 128 -25.68 -29.49 27.49
CA ASN A 128 -24.81 -28.50 26.82
C ASN A 128 -25.28 -28.21 25.39
N GLY A 129 -25.53 -26.93 25.11
CA GLY A 129 -26.13 -26.43 23.88
C GLY A 129 -25.19 -26.18 22.70
N THR A 130 -25.69 -25.46 21.70
CA THR A 130 -25.00 -25.20 20.42
C THR A 130 -23.99 -24.04 20.45
N PHE A 131 -23.87 -23.28 21.54
CA PHE A 131 -22.88 -22.20 21.68
C PHE A 131 -21.46 -22.72 22.04
N GLN A 132 -21.01 -23.76 21.33
CA GLN A 132 -19.70 -24.40 21.44
C GLN A 132 -19.23 -24.94 20.09
N GLN A 133 -17.93 -25.21 19.94
CA GLN A 133 -17.36 -25.71 18.67
C GLN A 133 -17.74 -27.16 18.36
N TYR A 134 -17.96 -27.99 19.38
CA TYR A 134 -18.23 -29.42 19.29
C TYR A 134 -19.38 -29.77 20.23
N CYS A 135 -20.55 -30.05 19.66
CA CYS A 135 -21.74 -30.43 20.40
C CYS A 135 -21.95 -31.94 20.31
N ILE A 136 -22.26 -32.58 21.44
CA ILE A 136 -22.75 -33.95 21.47
C ILE A 136 -24.23 -33.92 21.13
N CYS A 137 -24.67 -34.79 20.22
CA CYS A 137 -26.06 -34.95 19.86
C CYS A 137 -26.41 -36.44 19.76
N LYS A 138 -27.61 -36.86 20.16
CA LYS A 138 -28.11 -38.21 19.85
C LYS A 138 -28.36 -38.31 18.34
N ALA A 139 -27.90 -39.41 17.72
CA ALA A 139 -28.02 -39.58 16.27
C ALA A 139 -29.48 -39.63 15.77
N ALA A 140 -30.41 -40.04 16.64
CA ALA A 140 -31.84 -40.10 16.34
C ALA A 140 -32.51 -38.71 16.26
N ASN A 141 -31.91 -37.66 16.87
CA ASN A 141 -32.58 -36.36 17.05
C ASN A 141 -32.00 -35.24 16.18
N ILE A 142 -31.02 -35.55 15.32
CA ILE A 142 -30.49 -34.59 14.34
C ILE A 142 -31.25 -34.67 13.02
N ILE A 143 -31.24 -33.57 12.27
CA ILE A 143 -31.85 -33.50 10.95
C ILE A 143 -30.76 -33.45 9.91
N LYS A 144 -30.66 -34.47 9.03
CA LYS A 144 -29.74 -34.40 7.89
C LYS A 144 -30.17 -33.32 6.92
N VAL A 145 -29.22 -32.54 6.42
CA VAL A 145 -29.44 -31.49 5.42
C VAL A 145 -28.51 -31.66 4.21
N PRO A 146 -28.88 -31.17 3.02
CA PRO A 146 -28.00 -31.20 1.85
C PRO A 146 -26.64 -30.53 2.12
N LYS A 147 -25.56 -31.03 1.51
CA LYS A 147 -24.19 -30.54 1.79
C LYS A 147 -23.94 -29.12 1.28
N ASP A 148 -24.68 -28.72 0.26
CA ASP A 148 -24.75 -27.41 -0.37
C ASP A 148 -25.71 -26.44 0.34
N ALA A 149 -26.52 -26.89 1.30
CA ALA A 149 -27.46 -26.04 2.01
C ALA A 149 -26.76 -24.98 2.89
N PRO A 150 -27.23 -23.71 2.89
CA PRO A 150 -26.61 -22.62 3.65
C PRO A 150 -26.84 -22.78 5.16
N LEU A 151 -25.86 -23.40 5.85
CA LEU A 151 -25.98 -23.80 7.26
C LEU A 151 -26.29 -22.63 8.22
N ASP A 152 -25.93 -21.39 7.88
CA ASP A 152 -26.26 -20.20 8.65
C ASP A 152 -27.76 -19.87 8.66
N SER A 153 -28.45 -20.15 7.55
CA SER A 153 -29.90 -20.04 7.41
C SER A 153 -30.63 -21.27 7.97
N ILE A 154 -30.03 -22.46 7.85
CA ILE A 154 -30.55 -23.72 8.42
C ILE A 154 -30.62 -23.64 9.96
N ALA A 155 -29.61 -23.07 10.62
CA ALA A 155 -29.53 -23.02 12.08
C ALA A 155 -30.79 -22.39 12.73
N PRO A 156 -31.27 -21.18 12.35
CA PRO A 156 -32.54 -20.63 12.84
C PRO A 156 -33.81 -21.43 12.47
N ILE A 157 -33.78 -22.27 11.44
CA ILE A 157 -34.94 -23.10 11.09
C ILE A 157 -35.14 -24.21 12.14
N MET A 158 -34.05 -24.70 12.74
CA MET A 158 -34.07 -25.78 13.75
C MET A 158 -34.80 -25.44 15.05
N CYS A 159 -35.09 -24.16 15.32
CA CYS A 159 -36.04 -23.78 16.37
C CYS A 159 -37.05 -22.73 15.90
N ALA A 160 -36.61 -21.52 15.55
CA ALA A 160 -37.56 -20.46 15.20
C ALA A 160 -38.40 -20.76 13.95
N GLY A 161 -37.84 -21.44 12.94
CA GLY A 161 -38.57 -21.83 11.73
C GLY A 161 -39.63 -22.90 12.02
N VAL A 162 -39.22 -24.05 12.57
CA VAL A 162 -40.16 -25.13 12.93
C VAL A 162 -41.25 -24.68 13.91
N THR A 163 -40.91 -23.84 14.89
CA THR A 163 -41.88 -23.36 15.90
C THR A 163 -43.03 -22.57 15.24
N VAL A 164 -42.72 -21.66 14.32
CA VAL A 164 -43.77 -20.88 13.63
C VAL A 164 -44.45 -21.66 12.49
N TYR A 165 -43.78 -22.67 11.96
CA TYR A 165 -44.37 -23.59 10.99
C TYR A 165 -45.40 -24.52 11.64
N ASN A 166 -45.09 -25.12 12.81
CA ASN A 166 -46.07 -25.84 13.61
C ASN A 166 -47.23 -24.91 13.99
N ALA A 167 -46.97 -23.68 14.45
CA ALA A 167 -48.02 -22.71 14.77
C ALA A 167 -48.97 -22.39 13.59
N LEU A 168 -48.52 -22.54 12.33
CA LEU A 168 -49.38 -22.47 11.15
C LEU A 168 -50.15 -23.77 10.91
N LYS A 169 -49.54 -24.96 11.10
CA LYS A 169 -50.25 -26.25 11.04
C LYS A 169 -51.31 -26.40 12.13
N GLN A 170 -51.14 -25.72 13.26
CA GLN A 170 -52.14 -25.66 14.33
C GLN A 170 -53.41 -24.88 13.93
N THR A 171 -53.44 -24.05 12.88
CA THR A 171 -54.69 -23.36 12.49
C THR A 171 -55.56 -24.15 11.51
N SER A 172 -56.88 -24.03 11.71
CA SER A 172 -57.94 -24.44 10.79
C SER A 172 -58.20 -23.46 9.63
N ALA A 173 -57.46 -22.35 9.56
CA ALA A 173 -57.56 -21.38 8.48
C ALA A 173 -57.19 -22.02 7.13
N LYS A 174 -57.81 -21.55 6.04
CA LYS A 174 -57.62 -22.05 4.67
C LYS A 174 -56.80 -21.08 3.81
N PRO A 175 -56.06 -21.54 2.78
CA PRO A 175 -55.42 -20.65 1.81
C PRO A 175 -56.37 -19.58 1.27
N GLY A 176 -55.86 -18.37 1.05
CA GLY A 176 -56.64 -17.17 0.72
C GLY A 176 -57.29 -16.47 1.92
N GLN A 177 -57.40 -17.12 3.09
CA GLN A 177 -57.87 -16.46 4.32
C GLN A 177 -56.76 -15.64 4.98
N VAL A 178 -57.16 -14.65 5.79
CA VAL A 178 -56.23 -13.74 6.46
C VAL A 178 -55.77 -14.30 7.81
N ILE A 179 -54.45 -14.45 7.98
CA ILE A 179 -53.77 -14.70 9.25
C ILE A 179 -53.06 -13.41 9.69
N ALA A 180 -53.20 -13.03 10.97
CA ALA A 180 -52.45 -11.94 11.57
C ALA A 180 -51.24 -12.46 12.35
N ILE A 181 -50.07 -11.85 12.14
CA ILE A 181 -48.83 -12.17 12.87
C ILE A 181 -48.52 -11.02 13.81
N ALA A 182 -48.68 -11.24 15.11
CA ALA A 182 -48.39 -10.25 16.13
C ALA A 182 -46.93 -10.40 16.60
N GLY A 183 -46.09 -9.39 16.30
CA GLY A 183 -44.64 -9.48 16.38
C GLY A 183 -43.94 -9.67 15.03
N ALA A 184 -44.62 -9.38 13.91
CA ALA A 184 -44.21 -9.71 12.54
C ALA A 184 -42.78 -9.31 12.13
N GLY A 185 -42.27 -8.16 12.59
CA GLY A 185 -40.90 -7.71 12.28
C GLY A 185 -39.82 -8.17 13.27
N GLY A 186 -40.14 -9.09 14.19
CA GLY A 186 -39.19 -9.77 15.08
C GLY A 186 -38.77 -11.15 14.55
N GLY A 187 -37.78 -11.78 15.19
CA GLY A 187 -37.11 -12.97 14.62
C GLY A 187 -37.97 -14.22 14.40
N LEU A 188 -39.03 -14.44 15.18
CA LEU A 188 -40.04 -15.49 14.87
C LEU A 188 -41.05 -14.98 13.83
N GLY A 189 -41.57 -13.76 14.05
CA GLY A 189 -42.57 -13.13 13.17
C GLY A 189 -42.14 -13.04 11.71
N SER A 190 -40.86 -12.77 11.43
CA SER A 190 -40.34 -12.67 10.06
C SER A 190 -40.39 -14.01 9.31
N LEU A 191 -40.23 -15.12 10.02
CA LEU A 191 -40.40 -16.46 9.44
C LEU A 191 -41.88 -16.83 9.36
N ALA A 192 -42.68 -16.50 10.38
CA ALA A 192 -44.12 -16.76 10.41
C ALA A 192 -44.85 -16.08 9.23
N CYS A 193 -44.51 -14.83 8.93
CA CYS A 193 -45.02 -14.12 7.75
C CYS A 193 -44.71 -14.88 6.45
N GLN A 194 -43.47 -15.30 6.27
CA GLN A 194 -43.03 -15.94 5.03
C GLN A 194 -43.59 -17.36 4.86
N TYR A 195 -43.57 -18.19 5.90
CA TYR A 195 -44.22 -19.50 5.87
C TYR A 195 -45.73 -19.37 5.61
N ALA A 196 -46.40 -18.38 6.19
CA ALA A 196 -47.81 -18.14 5.92
C ALA A 196 -48.07 -17.78 4.45
N ARG A 197 -47.21 -16.94 3.83
CA ARG A 197 -47.28 -16.67 2.39
C ARG A 197 -47.00 -17.91 1.54
N ALA A 198 -45.99 -18.71 1.90
CA ALA A 198 -45.67 -19.97 1.21
C ALA A 198 -46.81 -21.01 1.30
N CYS A 199 -47.61 -20.98 2.38
CA CYS A 199 -48.82 -21.79 2.53
C CYS A 199 -50.07 -21.18 1.85
N GLY A 200 -49.93 -20.06 1.13
CA GLY A 200 -51.02 -19.41 0.40
C GLY A 200 -51.97 -18.56 1.25
N PHE A 201 -51.60 -18.21 2.48
CA PHE A 201 -52.40 -17.30 3.31
C PHE A 201 -52.21 -15.83 2.91
N ARG A 202 -53.21 -15.03 3.24
CA ARG A 202 -53.09 -13.57 3.23
C ARG A 202 -52.56 -13.12 4.58
N VAL A 203 -51.55 -12.28 4.62
CA VAL A 203 -50.80 -11.99 5.87
C VAL A 203 -50.99 -10.54 6.29
N LEU A 204 -51.44 -10.36 7.53
CA LEU A 204 -51.45 -9.08 8.23
C LEU A 204 -50.31 -9.04 9.26
N ALA A 205 -49.29 -8.24 8.98
CA ALA A 205 -48.19 -7.99 9.90
C ALA A 205 -48.57 -6.93 10.95
N ILE A 206 -48.51 -7.27 12.23
CA ILE A 206 -48.65 -6.31 13.34
C ILE A 206 -47.27 -6.15 13.98
N SER A 207 -46.70 -4.95 13.85
CA SER A 207 -45.35 -4.62 14.34
C SER A 207 -45.21 -3.10 14.57
N THR A 208 -44.00 -2.57 14.75
CA THR A 208 -43.78 -1.12 14.85
C THR A 208 -42.41 -0.69 14.31
N GLY A 209 -42.37 0.51 13.71
CA GLY A 209 -41.17 1.16 13.19
C GLY A 209 -40.98 0.99 11.67
N LEU A 210 -40.44 2.04 11.04
CA LEU A 210 -40.30 2.15 9.59
C LEU A 210 -39.51 0.99 8.95
N GLU A 211 -38.39 0.59 9.55
CA GLU A 211 -37.56 -0.55 9.08
C GLU A 211 -38.36 -1.87 9.06
N ARG A 212 -39.17 -2.12 10.10
CA ARG A 212 -40.01 -3.33 10.16
C ARG A 212 -41.18 -3.27 9.19
N ARG A 213 -41.76 -2.09 8.99
CA ARG A 213 -42.79 -1.86 7.96
C ARG A 213 -42.23 -2.16 6.57
N LYS A 214 -41.04 -1.65 6.27
CA LYS A 214 -40.33 -1.89 5.01
C LYS A 214 -40.05 -3.38 4.80
N ALA A 215 -39.42 -4.04 5.77
CA ALA A 215 -39.12 -5.47 5.69
C ALA A 215 -40.38 -6.33 5.51
N CYS A 216 -41.46 -6.07 6.26
CA CYS A 216 -42.69 -6.86 6.12
C CYS A 216 -43.33 -6.74 4.73
N LEU A 217 -43.46 -5.51 4.21
CA LEU A 217 -44.14 -5.26 2.93
C LEU A 217 -43.26 -5.64 1.72
N GLU A 218 -41.98 -5.25 1.74
CA GLU A 218 -41.10 -5.39 0.56
C GLU A 218 -40.34 -6.72 0.54
N GLN A 219 -39.95 -7.28 1.69
CA GLN A 219 -39.14 -8.51 1.77
C GLN A 219 -40.00 -9.73 2.09
N PHE A 220 -40.85 -9.66 3.13
CA PHE A 220 -41.71 -10.79 3.53
C PHE A 220 -43.01 -10.88 2.72
N ASN A 221 -43.26 -9.91 1.81
CA ASN A 221 -44.37 -9.87 0.87
C ASN A 221 -45.75 -10.09 1.54
N VAL A 222 -45.98 -9.42 2.67
CA VAL A 222 -47.28 -9.48 3.38
C VAL A 222 -48.32 -8.58 2.72
N ASP A 223 -49.60 -9.00 2.74
CA ASP A 223 -50.70 -8.21 2.16
C ASP A 223 -50.95 -6.89 2.90
N TYR A 224 -50.73 -6.87 4.22
CA TYR A 224 -51.12 -5.76 5.09
C TYR A 224 -50.11 -5.54 6.23
N PHE A 225 -49.95 -4.29 6.67
CA PHE A 225 -49.12 -3.92 7.83
C PHE A 225 -49.84 -2.89 8.70
N VAL A 226 -49.86 -3.10 10.02
CA VAL A 226 -50.35 -2.14 11.02
C VAL A 226 -49.26 -1.83 12.04
N ASP A 227 -49.02 -0.54 12.28
CA ASP A 227 -48.08 -0.08 13.30
C ASP A 227 -48.82 0.17 14.63
N TYR A 228 -48.58 -0.70 15.61
CA TYR A 228 -49.28 -0.63 16.90
C TYR A 228 -48.89 0.57 17.78
N ARG A 229 -47.90 1.38 17.39
CA ARG A 229 -47.54 2.63 18.10
C ARG A 229 -48.11 3.88 17.45
N THR A 230 -48.46 3.86 16.16
CA THR A 230 -49.04 5.03 15.48
C THR A 230 -50.56 4.94 15.33
N THR A 231 -51.13 3.74 15.46
CA THR A 231 -52.59 3.57 15.53
C THR A 231 -53.17 4.08 16.85
N THR A 232 -54.35 4.68 16.81
CA THR A 232 -55.11 5.10 17.99
C THR A 232 -56.01 3.98 18.53
N ASP A 233 -56.40 3.02 17.69
CA ASP A 233 -57.17 1.83 18.06
C ASP A 233 -56.79 0.64 17.16
N LEU A 234 -55.86 -0.17 17.66
CA LEU A 234 -55.39 -1.38 16.99
C LEU A 234 -56.53 -2.39 16.73
N VAL A 235 -57.53 -2.47 17.60
CA VAL A 235 -58.61 -3.46 17.48
C VAL A 235 -59.54 -3.12 16.33
N SER A 236 -59.93 -1.84 16.23
CA SER A 236 -60.78 -1.35 15.15
C SER A 236 -60.04 -1.36 13.80
N GLU A 237 -58.76 -0.97 13.75
CA GLU A 237 -57.97 -0.97 12.51
C GLU A 237 -57.78 -2.38 11.96
N VAL A 238 -57.37 -3.34 12.81
CA VAL A 238 -57.21 -4.74 12.40
C VAL A 238 -58.53 -5.32 11.89
N ARG A 239 -59.65 -5.07 12.59
CA ARG A 239 -60.99 -5.53 12.15
C ARG A 239 -61.43 -4.89 10.83
N SER A 240 -61.09 -3.62 10.59
CA SER A 240 -61.40 -2.91 9.35
C SER A 240 -60.66 -3.54 8.16
N ILE A 241 -59.32 -3.66 8.26
CA ILE A 241 -58.47 -4.22 7.20
C ILE A 241 -58.84 -5.66 6.84
N THR A 242 -59.26 -6.46 7.83
CA THR A 242 -59.56 -7.89 7.67
C THR A 242 -61.04 -8.20 7.43
N ASN A 243 -61.91 -7.17 7.37
CA ASN A 243 -63.36 -7.29 7.26
C ASN A 243 -63.98 -8.20 8.35
N GLY A 244 -63.85 -7.76 9.61
CA GLY A 244 -64.45 -8.40 10.79
C GLY A 244 -63.48 -9.18 11.69
N GLY A 245 -62.18 -9.17 11.38
CA GLY A 245 -61.12 -9.84 12.13
C GLY A 245 -60.37 -10.90 11.30
N PRO A 246 -59.09 -11.16 11.60
CA PRO A 246 -58.35 -12.27 10.99
C PRO A 246 -58.95 -13.62 11.41
N HIS A 247 -58.74 -14.64 10.58
CA HIS A 247 -59.23 -16.01 10.81
C HIS A 247 -58.39 -16.74 11.86
N ALA A 248 -57.07 -16.47 11.86
CA ALA A 248 -56.16 -16.89 12.90
C ALA A 248 -55.20 -15.76 13.26
N VAL A 249 -54.74 -15.75 14.52
CA VAL A 249 -53.72 -14.84 15.03
C VAL A 249 -52.57 -15.65 15.61
N ILE A 250 -51.37 -15.54 15.06
CA ILE A 250 -50.16 -16.15 15.64
C ILE A 250 -49.43 -15.06 16.43
N VAL A 251 -49.32 -15.24 17.74
CA VAL A 251 -48.68 -14.28 18.65
C VAL A 251 -47.26 -14.72 18.94
N THR A 252 -46.30 -14.13 18.20
CA THR A 252 -44.85 -14.35 18.38
C THR A 252 -44.20 -13.30 19.29
N SER A 253 -44.93 -12.24 19.62
CA SER A 253 -44.49 -11.18 20.54
C SER A 253 -44.36 -11.67 21.99
N SER A 254 -43.26 -11.29 22.66
CA SER A 254 -43.05 -11.44 24.11
C SER A 254 -43.69 -10.30 24.92
N SER A 255 -44.76 -9.68 24.43
CA SER A 255 -45.52 -8.66 25.17
C SER A 255 -46.86 -9.22 25.68
N PRO A 256 -47.17 -9.15 27.00
CA PRO A 256 -48.46 -9.55 27.54
C PRO A 256 -49.65 -8.84 26.86
N SER A 257 -49.51 -7.55 26.52
CA SER A 257 -50.57 -6.81 25.82
C SER A 257 -50.88 -7.34 24.43
N SER A 258 -49.90 -7.95 23.74
CA SER A 258 -50.09 -8.54 22.41
C SER A 258 -50.96 -9.79 22.46
N LEU A 259 -50.83 -10.60 23.51
CA LEU A 259 -51.67 -11.78 23.75
C LEU A 259 -53.11 -11.37 24.08
N GLN A 260 -53.26 -10.36 24.96
CA GLN A 260 -54.55 -9.85 25.39
C GLN A 260 -55.36 -9.24 24.24
N LEU A 261 -54.73 -8.43 23.38
CA LEU A 261 -55.41 -7.76 22.27
C LEU A 261 -55.81 -8.73 21.14
N ALA A 262 -55.08 -9.84 20.95
CA ALA A 262 -55.41 -10.85 19.94
C ALA A 262 -56.83 -11.41 20.08
N CYS A 263 -57.26 -11.68 21.32
CA CYS A 263 -58.60 -12.17 21.64
C CYS A 263 -59.71 -11.15 21.32
N GLN A 264 -59.36 -9.85 21.24
CA GLN A 264 -60.29 -8.78 20.94
C GLN A 264 -60.49 -8.60 19.43
N TYR A 265 -59.41 -8.55 18.63
CA TYR A 265 -59.53 -8.28 17.19
C TYR A 265 -59.78 -9.52 16.31
N VAL A 266 -59.54 -10.74 16.80
CA VAL A 266 -59.87 -11.98 16.07
C VAL A 266 -61.37 -12.07 15.71
N ARG A 267 -61.71 -12.66 14.56
CA ARG A 267 -63.11 -12.79 14.14
C ARG A 267 -63.89 -13.83 14.98
N PRO A 268 -65.25 -13.81 14.95
CA PRO A 268 -66.04 -14.92 15.47
C PRO A 268 -65.66 -16.25 14.77
N ARG A 269 -65.52 -17.33 15.54
CA ARG A 269 -64.95 -18.64 15.15
C ARG A 269 -63.49 -18.60 14.70
N GLY A 270 -62.77 -17.51 14.96
CA GLY A 270 -61.34 -17.42 14.71
C GLY A 270 -60.49 -17.93 15.88
N GLU A 271 -59.21 -18.16 15.58
CA GLU A 271 -58.27 -18.81 16.51
C GLU A 271 -57.14 -17.86 16.94
N VAL A 272 -56.74 -17.93 18.21
CA VAL A 272 -55.54 -17.27 18.74
C VAL A 272 -54.54 -18.34 19.16
N ILE A 273 -53.38 -18.33 18.51
CA ILE A 273 -52.29 -19.29 18.67
C ILE A 273 -51.13 -18.58 19.38
N MET A 274 -50.88 -19.00 20.62
CA MET A 274 -49.88 -18.42 21.50
C MET A 274 -48.54 -19.14 21.29
N VAL A 275 -47.50 -18.39 20.90
CA VAL A 275 -46.14 -18.89 20.65
C VAL A 275 -45.12 -18.17 21.51
N GLY A 276 -45.25 -16.84 21.67
CA GLY A 276 -44.42 -16.05 22.56
C GLY A 276 -44.69 -16.40 24.03
N LEU A 277 -43.63 -16.54 24.83
CA LEU A 277 -43.67 -16.90 26.24
C LEU A 277 -43.17 -15.75 27.15
N PRO A 278 -43.93 -14.64 27.29
CA PRO A 278 -43.57 -13.58 28.23
C PRO A 278 -43.60 -14.07 29.69
N PRO A 279 -42.60 -13.72 30.51
CA PRO A 279 -42.54 -14.15 31.91
C PRO A 279 -43.76 -13.67 32.72
N GLY A 280 -44.42 -14.60 33.41
CA GLY A 280 -45.57 -14.30 34.29
C GLY A 280 -46.84 -13.81 33.58
N ALA A 281 -46.91 -13.87 32.24
CA ALA A 281 -48.08 -13.39 31.50
C ALA A 281 -49.31 -14.28 31.68
N GLN A 282 -50.48 -13.66 31.66
CA GLN A 282 -51.79 -14.32 31.67
C GLN A 282 -52.65 -13.74 30.54
N VAL A 283 -53.56 -14.55 29.98
CA VAL A 283 -54.55 -14.12 29.00
C VAL A 283 -55.91 -14.03 29.67
N GLN A 284 -56.48 -12.82 29.73
CA GLN A 284 -57.77 -12.56 30.36
C GLN A 284 -58.86 -12.52 29.28
N ALA A 285 -59.37 -13.69 28.90
CA ALA A 285 -60.48 -13.80 27.95
C ALA A 285 -61.81 -13.48 28.63
N ASP A 286 -62.55 -12.48 28.14
CA ASP A 286 -63.93 -12.23 28.58
C ASP A 286 -64.82 -13.43 28.21
N VAL A 287 -65.40 -14.08 29.20
CA VAL A 287 -66.13 -15.35 29.02
C VAL A 287 -67.33 -15.15 28.10
N PHE A 288 -68.09 -14.06 28.28
CA PHE A 288 -69.31 -13.81 27.52
C PHE A 288 -69.01 -13.59 26.03
N SER A 289 -68.07 -12.70 25.71
CA SER A 289 -67.58 -12.44 24.35
C SER A 289 -66.94 -13.68 23.72
N THR A 290 -66.14 -14.44 24.48
CA THR A 290 -65.44 -15.64 23.99
C THR A 290 -66.42 -16.76 23.62
N VAL A 291 -67.44 -17.00 24.46
CA VAL A 291 -68.50 -17.98 24.20
C VAL A 291 -69.38 -17.56 23.03
N LEU A 292 -69.91 -16.33 23.02
CA LEU A 292 -70.78 -15.85 21.94
C LEU A 292 -70.08 -15.79 20.57
N ARG A 293 -68.79 -15.42 20.55
CA ARG A 293 -68.00 -15.39 19.32
C ARG A 293 -67.35 -16.73 18.99
N MET A 294 -67.48 -17.75 19.85
CA MET A 294 -66.81 -19.06 19.72
C MET A 294 -65.31 -18.93 19.39
N VAL A 295 -64.59 -18.08 20.12
CA VAL A 295 -63.15 -17.86 19.91
C VAL A 295 -62.36 -19.00 20.54
N THR A 296 -61.45 -19.61 19.77
CA THR A 296 -60.54 -20.64 20.27
C THR A 296 -59.20 -20.01 20.65
N ILE A 297 -58.73 -20.25 21.87
CA ILE A 297 -57.40 -19.84 22.34
C ILE A 297 -56.61 -21.11 22.64
N LYS A 298 -55.43 -21.26 22.03
CA LYS A 298 -54.55 -22.42 22.23
C LYS A 298 -53.08 -22.06 22.17
N GLY A 299 -52.24 -22.84 22.83
CA GLY A 299 -50.78 -22.75 22.68
C GLY A 299 -50.31 -23.51 21.45
N SER A 300 -49.16 -23.12 20.92
CA SER A 300 -48.34 -23.95 20.03
C SER A 300 -46.94 -24.02 20.63
N TYR A 301 -46.42 -25.23 20.80
CA TYR A 301 -45.08 -25.46 21.30
C TYR A 301 -44.08 -25.56 20.11
N PHE A 302 -42.94 -26.21 20.34
CA PHE A 302 -42.04 -26.73 19.31
C PHE A 302 -42.76 -27.70 18.35
N GLY A 303 -42.15 -28.10 17.24
CA GLY A 303 -42.75 -29.04 16.27
C GLY A 303 -42.01 -30.37 16.18
N SER A 304 -42.68 -31.38 15.63
CA SER A 304 -42.14 -32.72 15.38
C SER A 304 -40.94 -32.69 14.43
N GLU A 305 -40.20 -33.80 14.32
CA GLU A 305 -39.17 -33.94 13.26
C GLU A 305 -39.74 -33.70 11.85
N MET A 306 -40.97 -34.15 11.59
CA MET A 306 -41.60 -33.97 10.28
C MET A 306 -41.87 -32.49 9.99
N ASP A 307 -42.27 -31.71 11.00
CA ASP A 307 -42.42 -30.25 10.87
C ASP A 307 -41.10 -29.56 10.54
N VAL A 308 -39.96 -30.05 11.07
CA VAL A 308 -38.64 -29.53 10.69
C VAL A 308 -38.33 -29.83 9.22
N ARG A 309 -38.61 -31.04 8.74
CA ARG A 309 -38.38 -31.45 7.34
C ARG A 309 -39.24 -30.65 6.37
N GLU A 310 -40.54 -30.50 6.63
CA GLU A 310 -41.45 -29.65 5.83
C GLU A 310 -41.01 -28.18 5.83
N ALA A 311 -40.62 -27.64 6.98
CA ALA A 311 -40.12 -26.27 7.10
C ALA A 311 -38.80 -26.05 6.33
N LEU A 312 -37.92 -27.06 6.29
CA LEU A 312 -36.70 -27.06 5.50
C LEU A 312 -36.99 -27.16 3.99
N ASP A 313 -37.89 -28.04 3.55
CA ASP A 313 -38.20 -28.21 2.13
C ASP A 313 -38.77 -26.93 1.52
N ILE A 314 -39.60 -26.19 2.26
CA ILE A 314 -40.10 -24.86 1.84
C ILE A 314 -38.94 -23.86 1.68
N PHE A 315 -37.95 -23.89 2.57
CA PHE A 315 -36.75 -23.04 2.48
C PHE A 315 -35.84 -23.45 1.31
N LEU A 316 -35.56 -24.74 1.13
CA LEU A 316 -34.73 -25.27 0.05
C LEU A 316 -35.35 -25.05 -1.34
N GLN A 317 -36.68 -24.95 -1.43
CA GLN A 317 -37.40 -24.53 -2.63
C GLN A 317 -37.35 -23.01 -2.89
N GLY A 318 -36.63 -22.23 -2.08
CA GLY A 318 -36.48 -20.78 -2.23
C GLY A 318 -37.75 -19.97 -1.94
N LYS A 319 -38.79 -20.57 -1.33
CA LYS A 319 -40.07 -19.89 -1.05
C LYS A 319 -40.00 -18.90 0.10
N ILE A 320 -38.98 -19.02 0.95
CA ILE A 320 -38.70 -18.11 2.06
C ILE A 320 -37.18 -17.85 2.13
N HIS A 321 -36.79 -16.75 2.78
CA HIS A 321 -35.40 -16.45 3.15
C HIS A 321 -35.30 -16.22 4.65
N VAL A 322 -34.13 -16.51 5.24
CA VAL A 322 -33.89 -16.29 6.67
C VAL A 322 -33.10 -14.98 6.85
N PRO A 323 -33.74 -13.85 7.17
CA PRO A 323 -33.02 -12.59 7.41
C PRO A 323 -32.21 -12.72 8.70
N CYS A 324 -30.91 -13.01 8.58
CA CYS A 324 -30.03 -13.21 9.72
C CYS A 324 -28.86 -12.22 9.74
N ARG A 325 -28.56 -11.70 10.93
CA ARG A 325 -27.34 -10.95 11.22
C ARG A 325 -26.32 -11.90 11.83
N GLN A 326 -25.21 -12.14 11.12
CA GLN A 326 -24.12 -12.94 11.66
C GLN A 326 -23.30 -12.15 12.69
N LEU A 327 -22.97 -12.79 13.81
CA LEU A 327 -22.03 -12.34 14.86
C LEU A 327 -21.04 -13.48 15.15
N ARG A 328 -19.94 -13.25 15.88
CA ARG A 328 -19.03 -14.34 16.29
C ARG A 328 -19.55 -15.00 17.57
N LEU A 329 -19.17 -16.24 17.84
CA LEU A 329 -19.49 -16.92 19.12
C LEU A 329 -19.15 -16.06 20.36
N LEU A 330 -18.00 -15.34 20.35
CA LEU A 330 -17.59 -14.47 21.46
C LEU A 330 -18.52 -13.26 21.67
N ASP A 331 -19.26 -12.83 20.64
CA ASP A 331 -20.14 -11.65 20.66
C ASP A 331 -21.55 -11.96 21.21
N LEU A 332 -21.81 -13.16 21.77
CA LEU A 332 -23.12 -13.53 22.34
C LEU A 332 -23.68 -12.51 23.35
N PRO A 333 -22.91 -11.92 24.29
CA PRO A 333 -23.44 -10.89 25.19
C PRO A 333 -24.01 -9.68 24.44
N LYS A 334 -23.41 -9.31 23.31
CA LYS A 334 -23.89 -8.23 22.42
C LYS A 334 -25.13 -8.65 21.62
N ALA A 335 -25.28 -9.94 21.30
CA ALA A 335 -26.52 -10.45 20.73
C ALA A 335 -27.70 -10.25 21.69
N TYR A 336 -27.50 -10.58 22.98
CA TYR A 336 -28.49 -10.36 24.03
C TYR A 336 -28.84 -8.88 24.20
N GLU A 337 -27.84 -7.98 24.30
CA GLU A 337 -28.05 -6.53 24.37
C GLU A 337 -28.89 -5.98 23.20
N LEU A 338 -28.60 -6.44 21.96
CA LEU A 338 -29.36 -6.06 20.76
C LEU A 338 -30.82 -6.54 20.78
N MET A 339 -31.07 -7.70 21.41
CA MET A 339 -32.40 -8.28 21.56
C MET A 339 -33.21 -7.58 22.66
N GLU A 340 -32.59 -7.17 23.76
CA GLU A 340 -33.19 -6.37 24.83
C GLU A 340 -33.61 -4.99 24.34
N ASN A 341 -32.74 -4.32 23.59
CA ASN A 341 -32.98 -2.98 23.06
C ASN A 341 -34.04 -2.93 21.94
N GLY A 342 -34.57 -4.09 21.50
CA GLY A 342 -35.68 -4.16 20.56
C GLY A 342 -35.39 -3.57 19.17
N GLY A 343 -34.12 -3.39 18.80
CA GLY A 343 -33.67 -2.77 17.54
C GLY A 343 -33.45 -3.77 16.39
N LEU A 344 -33.61 -5.07 16.63
CA LEU A 344 -33.34 -6.12 15.65
C LEU A 344 -34.52 -6.33 14.68
N VAL A 345 -34.21 -6.43 13.38
CA VAL A 345 -35.10 -6.99 12.34
C VAL A 345 -34.53 -8.35 11.95
N GLY A 346 -35.35 -9.41 11.97
CA GLY A 346 -34.90 -10.79 11.68
C GLY A 346 -34.21 -11.50 12.86
N ARG A 347 -33.30 -12.44 12.54
CA ARG A 347 -32.58 -13.33 13.46
C ARG A 347 -31.15 -12.84 13.73
N ILE A 348 -30.54 -13.33 14.82
CA ILE A 348 -29.08 -13.33 15.01
C ILE A 348 -28.58 -14.77 14.88
N VAL A 349 -27.43 -14.94 14.23
CA VAL A 349 -26.72 -16.22 14.11
C VAL A 349 -25.26 -16.03 14.54
N LEU A 350 -24.80 -16.85 15.47
CA LEU A 350 -23.39 -16.95 15.82
C LEU A 350 -22.68 -17.84 14.80
N LYS A 351 -21.69 -17.27 14.11
CA LYS A 351 -20.68 -18.04 13.40
C LYS A 351 -19.74 -18.64 14.43
N ILE A 352 -19.74 -19.97 14.50
CA ILE A 352 -18.89 -20.73 15.41
C ILE A 352 -17.50 -20.82 14.79
N PRO A 353 -16.41 -20.51 15.52
CA PRO A 353 -15.07 -20.74 15.02
C PRO A 353 -14.90 -22.23 14.77
N GLY A 354 -14.52 -22.62 13.55
CA GLY A 354 -14.23 -24.02 13.26
C GLY A 354 -13.03 -24.52 14.08
N LEU A 355 -12.80 -25.85 14.05
CA LEU A 355 -11.40 -26.28 14.02
C LEU A 355 -10.70 -25.51 12.91
N ILE A 356 -9.43 -25.24 13.14
CA ILE A 356 -8.52 -24.81 12.10
C ILE A 356 -8.46 -25.98 11.12
N SER A 357 -9.26 -25.87 10.05
CA SER A 357 -8.75 -26.26 8.76
C SER A 357 -7.47 -25.40 8.62
N MET A 358 -6.28 -26.01 8.66
CA MET A 358 -6.14 -27.29 7.94
C MET A 358 -6.50 -26.99 6.48
N ARG A 359 -6.29 -25.74 6.02
CA ARG A 359 -6.25 -25.41 4.59
C ARG A 359 -4.91 -25.97 4.13
N THR A 360 -4.85 -27.30 4.11
CA THR A 360 -4.00 -28.03 3.19
C THR A 360 -4.07 -27.28 1.87
N ASN A 361 -2.91 -26.91 1.33
CA ASN A 361 -2.81 -26.04 0.16
C ASN A 361 -3.68 -26.60 -0.98
N GLN A 362 -4.94 -26.17 -1.03
CA GLN A 362 -5.79 -26.36 -2.17
C GLN A 362 -5.18 -25.45 -3.21
N VAL A 363 -4.45 -26.08 -4.13
CA VAL A 363 -4.19 -25.54 -5.46
C VAL A 363 -5.46 -24.79 -5.86
N PRO A 364 -5.38 -23.46 -6.10
CA PRO A 364 -6.57 -22.63 -6.13
C PRO A 364 -7.60 -23.23 -7.09
N SER A 365 -8.80 -23.47 -6.56
CA SER A 365 -9.94 -23.96 -7.34
C SER A 365 -10.04 -23.13 -8.64
N PRO A 366 -10.28 -23.76 -9.81
CA PRO A 366 -10.35 -23.03 -11.07
C PRO A 366 -11.30 -21.85 -10.94
N PHE A 367 -10.92 -20.73 -11.56
CA PHE A 367 -11.64 -19.46 -11.46
C PHE A 367 -13.13 -19.62 -11.80
N HIS A 368 -14.00 -19.51 -10.78
CA HIS A 368 -15.45 -19.59 -10.95
C HIS A 368 -16.03 -18.18 -11.11
N ILE A 369 -16.49 -17.88 -12.32
CA ILE A 369 -17.33 -16.71 -12.60
C ILE A 369 -18.62 -16.83 -11.79
N ARG A 370 -19.00 -15.75 -11.09
CA ARG A 370 -20.28 -15.68 -10.38
C ARG A 370 -21.40 -15.30 -11.33
N GLN A 371 -22.61 -15.84 -11.14
CA GLN A 371 -23.78 -15.19 -11.71
C GLN A 371 -24.08 -13.92 -10.89
N PRO A 372 -24.01 -12.71 -11.49
CA PRO A 372 -24.27 -11.47 -10.77
C PRO A 372 -25.76 -11.30 -10.49
N SER A 373 -26.07 -10.65 -9.38
CA SER A 373 -27.45 -10.36 -8.96
C SER A 373 -27.96 -9.01 -9.44
N PHE A 374 -27.07 -8.11 -9.83
CA PHE A 374 -27.39 -6.76 -10.28
C PHE A 374 -28.08 -6.74 -11.66
N GLN A 375 -29.31 -6.20 -11.69
CA GLN A 375 -30.04 -5.89 -12.91
C GLN A 375 -30.38 -4.38 -12.95
N PRO A 376 -29.60 -3.55 -13.66
CA PRO A 376 -29.90 -2.13 -13.81
C PRO A 376 -31.12 -1.91 -14.71
N ALA A 377 -31.90 -0.86 -14.41
CA ALA A 377 -33.03 -0.45 -15.24
C ALA A 377 -32.61 0.06 -16.65
N GLN A 378 -31.34 0.48 -16.80
CA GLN A 378 -30.75 0.89 -18.07
C GLN A 378 -29.27 0.49 -18.12
N TRP A 379 -28.89 -0.16 -19.22
CA TRP A 379 -27.52 -0.56 -19.51
C TRP A 379 -26.74 0.59 -20.17
N ASP A 380 -25.55 0.85 -19.64
CA ASP A 380 -24.53 1.75 -20.20
C ASP A 380 -23.13 1.23 -19.82
N ILE A 381 -22.07 1.93 -20.24
CA ILE A 381 -20.68 1.51 -19.98
C ILE A 381 -20.41 1.40 -18.47
N GLY A 382 -20.94 2.32 -17.67
CA GLY A 382 -20.75 2.32 -16.22
C GLY A 382 -21.46 1.14 -15.54
N THR A 383 -22.72 0.85 -15.88
CA THR A 383 -23.44 -0.30 -15.31
C THR A 383 -22.95 -1.64 -15.84
N HIS A 384 -22.44 -1.69 -17.08
CA HIS A 384 -21.78 -2.88 -17.63
C HIS A 384 -20.48 -3.21 -16.85
N LEU A 385 -19.60 -2.23 -16.62
CA LEU A 385 -18.41 -2.43 -15.77
C LEU A 385 -18.78 -2.85 -14.34
N ALA A 386 -19.80 -2.23 -13.74
CA ALA A 386 -20.27 -2.59 -12.40
C ALA A 386 -20.80 -4.04 -12.32
N HIS A 387 -21.45 -4.53 -13.37
CA HIS A 387 -21.87 -5.94 -13.51
C HIS A 387 -20.65 -6.86 -13.64
N ARG A 388 -19.67 -6.51 -14.48
CA ARG A 388 -18.42 -7.28 -14.62
C ARG A 388 -17.67 -7.39 -13.29
N PHE A 389 -17.61 -6.35 -12.47
CA PHE A 389 -16.93 -6.42 -11.17
C PHE A 389 -17.61 -7.44 -10.22
N GLU A 390 -18.94 -7.46 -10.15
CA GLU A 390 -19.69 -8.44 -9.34
C GLU A 390 -19.54 -9.87 -9.88
N GLU A 391 -19.59 -10.05 -11.21
CA GLU A 391 -19.39 -11.32 -11.91
C GLU A 391 -17.98 -11.89 -11.67
N LEU A 392 -16.96 -11.01 -11.61
CA LEU A 392 -15.58 -11.32 -11.19
C LEU A 392 -15.40 -11.44 -9.67
N GLY A 393 -16.49 -11.35 -8.89
CA GLY A 393 -16.49 -11.53 -7.44
C GLY A 393 -15.87 -10.39 -6.62
N VAL A 394 -15.62 -9.23 -7.23
CA VAL A 394 -15.13 -8.03 -6.55
C VAL A 394 -16.27 -7.43 -5.72
N GLY A 395 -16.07 -7.30 -4.41
CA GLY A 395 -17.03 -6.65 -3.49
C GLY A 395 -16.63 -5.24 -3.07
N ASP A 396 -15.33 -4.96 -3.07
CA ASP A 396 -14.76 -3.63 -2.78
C ASP A 396 -13.96 -3.13 -3.98
N PHE A 397 -14.16 -1.86 -4.35
CA PHE A 397 -13.29 -1.17 -5.30
C PHE A 397 -12.71 0.10 -4.68
N PHE A 398 -11.45 0.37 -4.98
CA PHE A 398 -10.72 1.51 -4.43
C PHE A 398 -10.89 2.72 -5.34
N ALA A 399 -11.07 3.91 -4.79
CA ALA A 399 -11.36 5.09 -5.61
C ALA A 399 -10.73 6.38 -5.07
N VAL A 400 -10.36 7.27 -5.99
CA VAL A 400 -10.14 8.69 -5.71
C VAL A 400 -11.06 9.50 -6.65
N PRO A 401 -12.11 10.15 -6.10
CA PRO A 401 -13.04 10.93 -6.91
C PRO A 401 -12.36 12.15 -7.54
N GLY A 402 -12.56 12.32 -8.85
CA GLY A 402 -12.15 13.50 -9.59
C GLY A 402 -13.12 13.76 -10.74
N ASN A 403 -13.14 14.99 -11.24
CA ASN A 403 -14.13 15.47 -12.20
C ASN A 403 -14.29 14.62 -13.48
N PHE A 404 -13.27 13.89 -13.93
CA PHE A 404 -13.36 12.97 -15.08
C PHE A 404 -13.92 11.57 -14.75
N ASN A 405 -14.04 11.18 -13.47
CA ASN A 405 -14.56 9.87 -13.08
C ASN A 405 -15.89 9.90 -12.29
N LEU A 406 -16.39 11.08 -11.87
CA LEU A 406 -17.61 11.17 -11.05
C LEU A 406 -18.81 10.40 -11.64
N LYS A 407 -19.06 10.54 -12.95
CA LYS A 407 -20.15 9.79 -13.62
C LYS A 407 -19.97 8.28 -13.55
N LEU A 408 -18.73 7.77 -13.64
CA LEU A 408 -18.46 6.33 -13.52
C LEU A 408 -18.77 5.86 -12.10
N LEU A 409 -18.32 6.62 -11.10
CA LEU A 409 -18.61 6.34 -9.70
C LEU A 409 -20.12 6.34 -9.43
N ASP A 410 -20.87 7.31 -9.97
CA ASP A 410 -22.34 7.35 -9.87
C ASP A 410 -23.00 6.09 -10.46
N ARG A 411 -22.47 5.53 -11.57
CA ARG A 411 -22.98 4.27 -12.13
C ARG A 411 -22.56 3.05 -11.31
N PHE A 412 -21.31 2.99 -10.83
CA PHE A 412 -20.83 1.88 -10.00
C PHE A 412 -21.61 1.78 -8.69
N MET A 413 -21.93 2.92 -8.07
CA MET A 413 -22.76 3.01 -6.86
C MET A 413 -24.23 2.60 -7.07
N THR A 414 -24.68 2.31 -8.30
CA THR A 414 -25.99 1.68 -8.52
C THR A 414 -26.00 0.17 -8.29
N ASN A 415 -24.83 -0.50 -8.29
CA ASN A 415 -24.74 -1.91 -7.94
C ASN A 415 -24.60 -2.06 -6.41
N PRO A 416 -25.60 -2.61 -5.68
CA PRO A 416 -25.54 -2.77 -4.23
C PRO A 416 -24.51 -3.83 -3.77
N SER A 417 -24.03 -4.69 -4.67
CA SER A 417 -22.98 -5.67 -4.39
C SER A 417 -21.57 -5.06 -4.34
N LEU A 418 -21.41 -3.79 -4.77
CA LEU A 418 -20.14 -3.07 -4.78
C LEU A 418 -20.09 -2.00 -3.69
N ARG A 419 -18.99 -1.97 -2.92
CA ARG A 419 -18.68 -0.90 -1.98
C ARG A 419 -17.50 -0.07 -2.48
N MET A 420 -17.71 1.24 -2.63
CA MET A 420 -16.63 2.19 -2.92
C MET A 420 -15.80 2.47 -1.66
N VAL A 421 -14.51 2.18 -1.74
CA VAL A 421 -13.51 2.50 -0.72
C VAL A 421 -12.69 3.69 -1.19
N THR A 422 -13.01 4.89 -0.68
CA THR A 422 -12.23 6.09 -1.03
C THR A 422 -10.93 6.16 -0.23
N CYS A 423 -9.80 6.37 -0.90
CA CYS A 423 -8.47 6.44 -0.28
C CYS A 423 -7.95 7.89 -0.20
N SER A 424 -6.83 8.11 0.49
CA SER A 424 -6.28 9.46 0.70
C SER A 424 -5.64 10.07 -0.55
N ASN A 425 -5.04 9.23 -1.40
CA ASN A 425 -4.46 9.56 -2.70
C ASN A 425 -4.45 8.30 -3.60
N GLU A 426 -4.06 8.45 -4.87
CA GLU A 426 -4.15 7.35 -5.84
C GLU A 426 -3.07 6.29 -5.66
N LEU A 427 -1.86 6.66 -5.22
CA LEU A 427 -0.80 5.71 -4.87
C LEU A 427 -1.28 4.74 -3.79
N ASN A 428 -1.87 5.27 -2.72
CA ASN A 428 -2.46 4.49 -1.64
C ASN A 428 -3.66 3.66 -2.12
N ALA A 429 -4.49 4.19 -3.03
CA ALA A 429 -5.58 3.44 -3.64
C ALA A 429 -5.07 2.22 -4.43
N GLY A 430 -3.96 2.37 -5.15
CA GLY A 430 -3.29 1.28 -5.85
C GLY A 430 -2.70 0.23 -4.92
N TYR A 431 -1.99 0.64 -3.86
CA TYR A 431 -1.45 -0.31 -2.87
C TYR A 431 -2.54 -0.98 -2.02
N ALA A 432 -3.68 -0.32 -1.78
CA ALA A 432 -4.84 -0.96 -1.19
C ALA A 432 -5.49 -1.97 -2.14
N ALA A 433 -5.53 -1.70 -3.45
CA ALA A 433 -5.96 -2.68 -4.43
C ALA A 433 -4.98 -3.88 -4.56
N ASP A 434 -3.66 -3.65 -4.51
CA ASP A 434 -2.61 -4.70 -4.45
C ASP A 434 -2.87 -5.63 -3.24
N GLY A 435 -2.97 -5.07 -2.03
CA GLY A 435 -3.25 -5.86 -0.81
C GLY A 435 -4.60 -6.58 -0.83
N TYR A 436 -5.60 -6.05 -1.53
CA TYR A 436 -6.88 -6.73 -1.74
C TYR A 436 -6.76 -7.89 -2.73
N ALA A 437 -6.10 -7.70 -3.87
CA ALA A 437 -5.89 -8.73 -4.90
C ALA A 437 -5.09 -9.94 -4.38
N ARG A 438 -4.18 -9.73 -3.42
CA ARG A 438 -3.44 -10.82 -2.78
C ARG A 438 -4.33 -11.78 -1.97
N LEU A 439 -5.45 -11.31 -1.42
CA LEU A 439 -6.20 -12.04 -0.38
C LEU A 439 -7.71 -12.14 -0.63
N SER A 440 -8.25 -11.46 -1.64
CA SER A 440 -9.66 -11.55 -2.03
C SER A 440 -9.96 -12.93 -2.61
N GLN A 441 -11.21 -13.40 -2.46
CA GLN A 441 -11.58 -14.77 -2.85
C GLN A 441 -11.32 -15.08 -4.34
N THR A 442 -11.35 -14.07 -5.21
CA THR A 442 -11.11 -14.20 -6.66
C THR A 442 -9.72 -13.70 -7.08
N HIS A 443 -8.91 -13.22 -6.14
CA HIS A 443 -7.59 -12.62 -6.35
C HIS A 443 -7.57 -11.44 -7.35
N ILE A 444 -8.67 -10.69 -7.41
CA ILE A 444 -8.85 -9.52 -8.27
C ILE A 444 -9.09 -8.29 -7.40
N ALA A 445 -8.60 -7.13 -7.85
CA ALA A 445 -8.98 -5.84 -7.32
C ALA A 445 -9.23 -4.82 -8.44
N VAL A 446 -10.06 -3.83 -8.12
CA VAL A 446 -10.41 -2.72 -9.03
C VAL A 446 -10.02 -1.40 -8.37
N VAL A 447 -9.36 -0.52 -9.13
CA VAL A 447 -9.01 0.83 -8.70
C VAL A 447 -9.49 1.87 -9.71
N VAL A 448 -10.12 2.95 -9.24
CA VAL A 448 -10.82 3.95 -10.06
C VAL A 448 -10.27 5.34 -9.78
N VAL A 449 -9.66 5.97 -10.79
CA VAL A 449 -8.95 7.25 -10.65
C VAL A 449 -9.35 8.26 -11.73
N THR A 450 -8.99 9.53 -11.53
CA THR A 450 -9.23 10.60 -12.51
C THR A 450 -8.12 10.67 -13.55
N TYR A 451 -8.44 11.24 -14.72
CA TYR A 451 -7.53 11.37 -15.85
C TYR A 451 -6.19 12.04 -15.47
N MET A 452 -5.09 11.50 -16.00
CA MET A 452 -3.72 12.03 -15.93
C MET A 452 -3.16 12.18 -14.52
N VAL A 453 -3.61 13.16 -13.73
CA VAL A 453 -3.06 13.41 -12.38
C VAL A 453 -3.30 12.21 -11.46
N GLY A 454 -4.47 11.57 -11.56
CA GLY A 454 -4.77 10.37 -10.80
C GLY A 454 -4.07 9.13 -11.37
N SER A 455 -4.16 8.92 -12.69
CA SER A 455 -3.52 7.79 -13.37
C SER A 455 -1.99 7.76 -13.16
N LEU A 456 -1.30 8.90 -13.26
CA LEU A 456 0.16 8.96 -13.10
C LEU A 456 0.61 8.89 -11.63
N SER A 457 -0.23 9.31 -10.67
CA SER A 457 -0.03 9.07 -9.23
C SER A 457 -0.15 7.57 -8.89
N LEU A 458 -1.06 6.87 -9.57
CA LEU A 458 -1.32 5.44 -9.42
C LEU A 458 -0.24 4.53 -10.03
N ILE A 459 0.45 4.96 -11.09
CA ILE A 459 1.26 4.07 -11.96
C ILE A 459 2.34 3.26 -11.23
N ASN A 460 2.93 3.83 -10.17
CA ASN A 460 3.93 3.18 -9.31
C ASN A 460 3.37 1.90 -8.64
N ALA A 461 2.14 1.95 -8.14
CA ALA A 461 1.48 0.78 -7.57
C ALA A 461 1.13 -0.30 -8.61
N ILE A 462 0.90 0.11 -9.86
CA ILE A 462 0.54 -0.79 -10.97
C ILE A 462 1.77 -1.49 -11.53
N ALA A 463 2.91 -0.78 -11.61
CA ALA A 463 4.20 -1.40 -11.87
C ALA A 463 4.55 -2.46 -10.79
N GLY A 464 4.26 -2.15 -9.52
CA GLY A 464 4.35 -3.14 -8.43
C GLY A 464 3.47 -4.36 -8.66
N ALA A 465 2.16 -4.14 -8.88
CA ALA A 465 1.21 -5.20 -9.17
C ALA A 465 1.59 -6.03 -10.42
N TYR A 466 2.21 -5.43 -11.42
CA TYR A 466 2.72 -6.11 -12.62
C TYR A 466 3.90 -7.03 -12.26
N SER A 467 4.91 -6.52 -11.56
CA SER A 467 6.07 -7.33 -11.13
C SER A 467 5.69 -8.47 -10.17
N GLU A 468 4.59 -8.31 -9.42
CA GLU A 468 4.08 -9.27 -8.45
C GLU A 468 2.96 -10.18 -9.02
N ASN A 469 2.67 -10.09 -10.32
CA ASN A 469 1.68 -10.89 -11.06
C ASN A 469 0.24 -10.84 -10.48
N LEU A 470 -0.21 -9.63 -10.11
CA LEU A 470 -1.52 -9.38 -9.53
C LEU A 470 -2.56 -8.94 -10.59
N LYS A 471 -3.78 -9.49 -10.49
CA LYS A 471 -4.92 -9.20 -11.38
C LYS A 471 -5.60 -7.89 -10.97
N LEU A 472 -5.01 -6.77 -11.38
CA LEU A 472 -5.43 -5.44 -10.95
C LEU A 472 -6.03 -4.64 -12.13
N ILE A 473 -7.32 -4.33 -12.02
CA ILE A 473 -8.09 -3.63 -13.06
C ILE A 473 -8.09 -2.13 -12.73
N VAL A 474 -7.45 -1.33 -13.59
CA VAL A 474 -7.41 0.13 -13.48
C VAL A 474 -8.46 0.75 -14.38
N ILE A 475 -9.40 1.49 -13.77
CA ILE A 475 -10.37 2.32 -14.49
C ILE A 475 -9.96 3.78 -14.36
N SER A 476 -9.62 4.42 -15.47
CA SER A 476 -9.42 5.87 -15.51
C SER A 476 -10.66 6.55 -16.09
N GLY A 477 -11.16 7.58 -15.40
CA GLY A 477 -11.94 8.60 -16.06
C GLY A 477 -11.13 9.23 -17.20
N GLY A 478 -11.76 9.53 -18.33
CA GLY A 478 -11.13 10.10 -19.52
C GLY A 478 -11.70 11.47 -19.90
N LEU A 479 -10.96 12.19 -20.74
CA LEU A 479 -11.46 13.40 -21.40
C LEU A 479 -12.65 13.05 -22.30
N LYS A 480 -13.40 14.05 -22.80
CA LYS A 480 -14.42 13.76 -23.82
C LYS A 480 -13.75 13.21 -25.08
N SER A 481 -14.35 12.20 -25.73
CA SER A 481 -13.76 11.56 -26.91
C SER A 481 -13.48 12.56 -28.05
N THR A 482 -14.25 13.65 -28.13
CA THR A 482 -14.07 14.77 -29.07
C THR A 482 -12.92 15.73 -28.73
N ASP A 483 -12.35 15.67 -27.52
CA ASP A 483 -11.31 16.59 -27.06
C ASP A 483 -9.88 16.07 -27.33
N TYR A 484 -9.71 14.75 -27.57
CA TYR A 484 -8.42 14.16 -27.98
C TYR A 484 -7.98 14.66 -29.36
N GLY A 485 -6.68 14.86 -29.56
CA GLY A 485 -6.11 15.37 -30.82
C GLY A 485 -6.40 16.85 -31.15
N THR A 486 -7.27 17.52 -30.38
CA THR A 486 -7.53 18.97 -30.48
C THR A 486 -6.46 19.77 -29.73
N ASP A 487 -6.18 21.02 -30.14
CA ASP A 487 -5.29 21.97 -29.43
C ASP A 487 -5.91 22.63 -28.18
N LYS A 488 -7.11 22.19 -27.78
CA LYS A 488 -7.84 22.71 -26.62
C LYS A 488 -7.06 22.45 -25.33
N LEU A 489 -6.76 23.50 -24.57
CA LEU A 489 -6.20 23.39 -23.23
C LEU A 489 -7.27 22.85 -22.27
N ILE A 490 -6.94 21.79 -21.55
CA ILE A 490 -7.83 21.16 -20.57
C ILE A 490 -7.05 20.97 -19.27
N HIS A 491 -7.72 21.21 -18.14
CA HIS A 491 -7.14 20.95 -16.82
C HIS A 491 -6.75 19.46 -16.69
N HIS A 492 -5.67 19.18 -15.94
CA HIS A 492 -5.04 17.85 -15.91
C HIS A 492 -4.53 17.36 -17.29
N SER A 493 -4.10 18.25 -18.18
CA SER A 493 -3.31 17.90 -19.37
C SER A 493 -2.05 18.77 -19.47
N ILE A 494 -0.97 18.23 -20.05
CA ILE A 494 0.36 18.88 -20.08
C ILE A 494 0.64 19.69 -21.36
N GLY A 495 -0.29 19.71 -22.33
CA GLY A 495 -0.03 20.33 -23.62
C GLY A 495 -1.27 20.54 -24.46
N LYS A 496 -1.12 21.27 -25.58
CA LYS A 496 -2.23 21.60 -26.47
C LYS A 496 -2.77 20.37 -27.18
N ARG A 497 -1.95 19.58 -27.89
CA ARG A 497 -2.43 18.52 -28.79
C ARG A 497 -2.34 17.09 -28.26
N ASP A 498 -1.21 16.70 -27.65
CA ASP A 498 -1.00 15.35 -27.13
C ASP A 498 -1.75 15.15 -25.81
N LYS A 499 -2.64 14.15 -25.80
CA LYS A 499 -3.52 13.77 -24.69
C LYS A 499 -3.54 12.24 -24.51
N ASP A 500 -2.47 11.56 -24.95
CA ASP A 500 -2.38 10.09 -24.89
C ASP A 500 -1.31 9.60 -23.92
N GLN A 501 -0.73 10.50 -23.12
CA GLN A 501 0.33 10.14 -22.17
C GLN A 501 -0.09 9.06 -21.17
N PRO A 502 -1.28 9.09 -20.52
CA PRO A 502 -1.67 8.05 -19.57
C PRO A 502 -1.67 6.66 -20.21
N SER A 503 -2.43 6.47 -21.30
CA SER A 503 -2.53 5.18 -21.97
C SER A 503 -1.18 4.65 -22.47
N ARG A 504 -0.31 5.52 -23.01
CA ARG A 504 1.07 5.15 -23.44
C ARG A 504 2.02 4.83 -22.29
N MET A 505 1.81 5.37 -21.10
CA MET A 505 2.63 5.04 -19.93
C MET A 505 2.14 3.76 -19.27
N PHE A 506 0.82 3.54 -19.24
CA PHE A 506 0.25 2.31 -18.70
C PHE A 506 0.54 1.07 -19.56
N SER A 507 0.73 1.19 -20.87
CA SER A 507 1.09 0.05 -21.73
C SER A 507 2.44 -0.59 -21.38
N GLU A 508 3.33 0.09 -20.67
CA GLU A 508 4.61 -0.46 -20.21
C GLU A 508 4.48 -1.25 -18.88
N VAL A 509 3.34 -1.16 -18.19
CA VAL A 509 3.10 -1.72 -16.85
C VAL A 509 1.76 -2.46 -16.74
N THR A 510 1.17 -2.83 -17.88
CA THR A 510 -0.09 -3.60 -17.98
C THR A 510 0.00 -4.57 -19.15
N CYS A 511 -0.69 -5.71 -19.10
CA CYS A 511 -0.80 -6.60 -20.27
C CYS A 511 -1.70 -6.01 -21.37
N ALA A 512 -2.63 -5.13 -20.99
CA ALA A 512 -3.44 -4.33 -21.92
C ALA A 512 -3.76 -2.94 -21.37
N SER A 513 -3.54 -1.94 -22.22
CA SER A 513 -3.93 -0.54 -22.02
C SER A 513 -4.84 -0.10 -23.16
N VAL A 514 -6.09 0.25 -22.85
CA VAL A 514 -7.09 0.66 -23.85
C VAL A 514 -7.78 1.97 -23.45
N ARG A 515 -8.19 2.73 -24.47
CA ARG A 515 -9.16 3.82 -24.33
C ARG A 515 -10.39 3.50 -25.18
N LEU A 516 -11.57 3.61 -24.59
CA LEU A 516 -12.82 3.46 -25.34
C LEU A 516 -13.02 4.68 -26.26
N GLN A 517 -13.08 4.48 -27.57
CA GLN A 517 -13.16 5.58 -28.55
C GLN A 517 -14.61 6.06 -28.78
N ASN A 518 -15.55 5.13 -28.80
CA ASN A 518 -16.96 5.34 -29.07
C ASN A 518 -17.81 4.26 -28.38
N SER A 519 -19.14 4.31 -28.50
CA SER A 519 -20.08 3.41 -27.82
C SER A 519 -20.34 2.08 -28.54
N LEU A 520 -19.81 1.86 -29.75
CA LEU A 520 -20.01 0.65 -30.55
C LEU A 520 -18.83 -0.31 -30.36
N GLY A 521 -19.11 -1.56 -29.99
CA GLY A 521 -18.06 -2.57 -29.73
C GLY A 521 -17.27 -2.35 -28.43
N CYS A 522 -17.64 -1.35 -27.61
CA CYS A 522 -16.88 -1.00 -26.41
C CYS A 522 -17.00 -2.04 -25.29
N THR A 523 -18.12 -2.76 -25.22
CA THR A 523 -18.35 -3.87 -24.31
C THR A 523 -17.44 -5.07 -24.62
N GLU A 524 -17.25 -5.39 -25.89
CA GLU A 524 -16.38 -6.46 -26.37
C GLU A 524 -14.90 -6.14 -26.10
N ILE A 525 -14.50 -4.87 -26.20
CA ILE A 525 -13.16 -4.40 -25.82
C ILE A 525 -12.94 -4.57 -24.30
N ILE A 526 -13.92 -4.17 -23.48
CA ILE A 526 -13.87 -4.36 -22.02
C ILE A 526 -13.72 -5.85 -21.70
N ASP A 527 -14.56 -6.70 -22.27
CA ASP A 527 -14.55 -8.15 -22.03
C ASP A 527 -13.23 -8.81 -22.44
N SER A 528 -12.66 -8.38 -23.57
CA SER A 528 -11.36 -8.85 -24.05
C SER A 528 -10.23 -8.48 -23.07
N VAL A 529 -10.19 -7.23 -22.61
CA VAL A 529 -9.15 -6.74 -21.68
C VAL A 529 -9.29 -7.38 -20.30
N LEU A 530 -10.52 -7.54 -19.80
CA LEU A 530 -10.76 -8.27 -18.56
C LEU A 530 -10.35 -9.74 -18.68
N SER A 531 -10.63 -10.39 -19.82
CA SER A 531 -10.19 -11.76 -20.07
C SER A 531 -8.66 -11.89 -20.09
N GLN A 532 -7.95 -10.92 -20.67
CA GLN A 532 -6.49 -10.91 -20.72
C GLN A 532 -5.87 -10.74 -19.31
N CYS A 533 -6.41 -9.83 -18.49
CA CYS A 533 -6.05 -9.68 -17.07
C CYS A 533 -6.10 -11.02 -16.32
N LEU A 534 -7.18 -11.79 -16.53
CA LEU A 534 -7.40 -13.09 -15.88
C LEU A 534 -6.48 -14.19 -16.38
N GLN A 535 -6.21 -14.22 -17.69
CA GLN A 535 -5.41 -15.25 -18.37
C GLN A 535 -3.90 -15.07 -18.11
N GLU A 536 -3.41 -13.84 -18.19
CA GLU A 536 -1.98 -13.54 -17.97
C GLU A 536 -1.64 -13.33 -16.48
N SER A 537 -2.65 -13.12 -15.63
CA SER A 537 -2.47 -12.72 -14.23
C SER A 537 -1.70 -11.40 -14.06
N LEU A 538 -1.98 -10.42 -14.93
CA LEU A 538 -1.30 -9.13 -14.96
C LEU A 538 -2.30 -7.97 -14.92
N PRO A 539 -1.88 -6.76 -14.47
CA PRO A 539 -2.74 -5.59 -14.45
C PRO A 539 -3.20 -5.13 -15.85
N VAL A 540 -4.34 -4.44 -15.90
CA VAL A 540 -4.90 -3.83 -17.11
C VAL A 540 -5.39 -2.41 -16.88
N TYR A 541 -5.39 -1.59 -17.94
CA TYR A 541 -5.82 -0.20 -17.92
C TYR A 541 -6.95 0.06 -18.92
N ILE A 542 -8.05 0.63 -18.43
CA ILE A 542 -9.23 1.02 -19.24
C ILE A 542 -9.53 2.51 -18.99
N GLU A 543 -9.32 3.35 -20.00
CA GLU A 543 -9.68 4.77 -19.98
C GLU A 543 -11.06 4.98 -20.63
N VAL A 544 -12.00 5.54 -19.87
CA VAL A 544 -13.40 5.74 -20.30
C VAL A 544 -13.73 7.23 -20.42
N PRO A 545 -13.90 7.77 -21.65
CA PRO A 545 -14.31 9.15 -21.87
C PRO A 545 -15.61 9.59 -21.18
N ASP A 546 -15.60 10.76 -20.54
CA ASP A 546 -16.71 11.36 -19.79
C ASP A 546 -18.06 11.44 -20.55
N ASN A 547 -18.03 11.57 -21.88
CA ASN A 547 -19.22 11.64 -22.73
C ASN A 547 -19.78 10.27 -23.17
N LEU A 548 -19.05 9.17 -22.92
CA LEU A 548 -19.48 7.82 -23.30
C LEU A 548 -20.12 7.04 -22.15
N VAL A 549 -19.78 7.38 -20.89
CA VAL A 549 -20.15 6.64 -19.66
C VAL A 549 -21.63 6.20 -19.60
N GLN A 550 -22.54 7.10 -19.96
CA GLN A 550 -24.00 6.92 -19.82
C GLN A 550 -24.70 6.66 -21.17
N LEU A 551 -23.95 6.37 -22.24
CA LEU A 551 -24.55 6.02 -23.52
C LEU A 551 -25.14 4.60 -23.45
N PRO A 552 -26.36 4.36 -23.98
CA PRO A 552 -27.00 3.04 -23.93
C PRO A 552 -26.10 1.93 -24.50
N GLN A 553 -26.05 0.81 -23.80
CA GLN A 553 -25.35 -0.41 -24.20
C GLN A 553 -26.33 -1.60 -24.23
N PRO A 554 -26.03 -2.68 -24.97
CA PRO A 554 -26.75 -3.94 -24.81
C PRO A 554 -26.49 -4.54 -23.41
N PRO A 555 -27.40 -5.39 -22.90
CA PRO A 555 -27.12 -6.16 -21.68
C PRO A 555 -25.88 -7.07 -21.87
N PRO A 556 -25.00 -7.18 -20.86
CA PRO A 556 -23.86 -8.08 -20.90
C PRO A 556 -24.30 -9.53 -21.11
N ARG A 557 -23.53 -10.27 -21.90
CA ARG A 557 -23.58 -11.74 -21.95
C ARG A 557 -22.58 -12.30 -20.92
N PRO A 558 -22.77 -13.52 -20.38
CA PRO A 558 -21.80 -14.13 -19.47
C PRO A 558 -20.38 -14.08 -20.03
N LEU A 559 -19.40 -13.71 -19.20
CA LEU A 559 -18.00 -13.60 -19.64
C LEU A 559 -17.47 -14.97 -20.07
N LEU A 560 -16.94 -15.07 -21.29
CA LEU A 560 -16.39 -16.32 -21.83
C LEU A 560 -14.87 -16.33 -21.63
N LEU A 561 -14.37 -17.30 -20.88
CA LEU A 561 -12.93 -17.49 -20.68
C LEU A 561 -12.43 -18.68 -21.50
N SER A 562 -11.34 -18.47 -22.23
CA SER A 562 -10.57 -19.55 -22.84
C SER A 562 -10.02 -20.48 -21.74
N PRO A 563 -10.06 -21.81 -21.92
CA PRO A 563 -9.48 -22.73 -20.95
C PRO A 563 -7.96 -22.53 -20.85
N SER A 564 -7.43 -22.52 -19.63
CA SER A 564 -5.98 -22.47 -19.40
C SER A 564 -5.28 -23.68 -20.05
N PRO A 565 -4.07 -23.51 -20.61
CA PRO A 565 -3.32 -24.63 -21.18
C PRO A 565 -3.01 -25.68 -20.10
N THR A 566 -3.36 -26.94 -20.36
CA THR A 566 -3.13 -28.06 -19.44
C THR A 566 -1.65 -28.37 -19.30
N THR A 567 -1.14 -28.41 -18.06
CA THR A 567 0.25 -28.76 -17.74
C THR A 567 0.62 -30.14 -18.28
N HIS A 568 1.73 -30.24 -19.02
CA HIS A 568 2.22 -31.54 -19.50
C HIS A 568 2.70 -32.41 -18.31
N PRO A 569 2.16 -33.63 -18.10
CA PRO A 569 2.45 -34.44 -16.91
C PRO A 569 3.94 -34.77 -16.71
N VAL A 570 4.69 -34.95 -17.80
CA VAL A 570 6.12 -35.29 -17.79
C VAL A 570 6.94 -34.16 -17.19
N ALA A 571 6.76 -32.92 -17.66
CA ALA A 571 7.49 -31.75 -17.17
C ALA A 571 7.22 -31.46 -15.68
N LEU A 572 6.01 -31.75 -15.20
CA LEU A 572 5.68 -31.65 -13.77
C LEU A 572 6.42 -32.71 -12.93
N THR A 573 6.56 -33.93 -13.46
CA THR A 573 7.28 -35.02 -12.77
C THR A 573 8.78 -34.73 -12.66
N ASP A 574 9.40 -34.24 -13.73
CA ASP A 574 10.83 -33.88 -13.75
C ASP A 574 11.16 -32.68 -12.83
N ALA A 575 10.25 -31.69 -12.77
CA ALA A 575 10.38 -30.55 -11.85
C ALA A 575 10.25 -30.99 -10.39
N ILE A 576 9.29 -31.87 -10.06
CA ILE A 576 9.12 -32.42 -8.71
C ILE A 576 10.34 -33.25 -8.30
N GLY A 577 10.89 -34.07 -9.21
CA GLY A 577 12.12 -34.83 -8.96
C GLY A 577 13.30 -33.93 -8.57
N SER A 578 13.55 -32.89 -9.36
CA SER A 578 14.60 -31.89 -9.10
C SER A 578 14.42 -31.15 -7.77
N ILE A 579 13.18 -30.82 -7.40
CA ILE A 579 12.87 -30.13 -6.13
C ILE A 579 13.09 -31.07 -4.92
N ILE A 580 12.73 -32.35 -5.04
CA ILE A 580 12.95 -33.35 -4.00
C ILE A 580 14.44 -33.57 -3.75
N GLU A 581 15.26 -33.63 -4.80
CA GLU A 581 16.72 -33.78 -4.69
C GLU A 581 17.36 -32.60 -3.94
N CYS A 582 16.99 -31.35 -4.29
CA CYS A 582 17.40 -30.15 -3.56
C CYS A 582 16.95 -30.15 -2.09
N TYR A 583 15.72 -30.60 -1.81
CA TYR A 583 15.17 -30.67 -0.44
C TYR A 583 15.93 -31.66 0.45
N LEU A 584 16.27 -32.84 -0.11
CA LEU A 584 17.00 -33.90 0.60
C LEU A 584 18.47 -33.57 0.91
N HIS A 585 19.00 -32.45 0.40
CA HIS A 585 20.38 -32.00 0.62
C HIS A 585 20.50 -30.78 1.55
N ALA A 586 19.39 -30.18 1.98
CA ALA A 586 19.40 -29.06 2.93
C ALA A 586 19.69 -29.51 4.37
N ARG A 587 20.81 -29.06 4.97
CA ARG A 587 21.32 -29.60 6.25
C ARG A 587 20.85 -28.92 7.55
N ALA A 588 20.34 -27.69 7.55
CA ALA A 588 19.60 -27.07 8.67
C ALA A 588 19.12 -25.62 8.36
N PRO A 589 17.84 -25.27 8.62
CA PRO A 589 17.38 -23.88 8.67
C PRO A 589 16.75 -23.49 10.02
N VAL A 590 17.39 -22.59 10.79
CA VAL A 590 16.84 -21.98 12.03
C VAL A 590 17.45 -20.58 12.26
N LEU A 591 16.68 -19.57 12.71
CA LEU A 591 17.17 -18.50 13.60
C LEU A 591 16.05 -17.77 14.40
N ILE A 592 16.46 -16.87 15.31
CA ILE A 592 15.86 -16.44 16.61
C ILE A 592 16.46 -15.07 16.99
N HIS A 593 15.84 -14.09 17.69
CA HIS A 593 14.44 -13.80 18.04
C HIS A 593 14.25 -12.33 18.53
N VAL A 594 13.34 -11.55 17.91
CA VAL A 594 12.48 -10.50 18.56
C VAL A 594 11.01 -10.97 18.62
N LEU A 595 10.78 -12.19 18.17
CA LEU A 595 9.58 -12.62 17.44
C LEU A 595 8.51 -13.26 18.34
N GLN A 596 8.90 -13.66 19.54
CA GLN A 596 8.09 -14.46 20.45
C GLN A 596 6.76 -13.79 20.82
N GLY A 597 6.74 -12.46 20.97
CA GLY A 597 5.53 -11.70 21.29
C GLY A 597 4.49 -11.75 20.16
N LEU A 598 4.92 -11.51 18.91
CA LEU A 598 4.04 -11.55 17.73
C LEU A 598 3.68 -12.98 17.31
N GLN A 599 4.63 -13.91 17.41
CA GLN A 599 4.37 -15.34 17.19
C GLN A 599 3.33 -15.88 18.18
N GLY A 600 3.40 -15.46 19.45
CA GLY A 600 2.37 -15.77 20.45
C GLY A 600 1.06 -15.00 20.25
N PHE A 601 1.05 -13.94 19.42
CA PHE A 601 -0.12 -13.12 19.14
C PHE A 601 -1.00 -13.69 18.02
N LEU A 602 -0.40 -14.04 16.89
CA LEU A 602 -1.08 -14.43 15.65
C LEU A 602 -2.02 -15.64 15.80
N SER A 603 -3.08 -15.64 14.99
CA SER A 603 -4.05 -16.73 14.87
C SER A 603 -4.16 -17.24 13.42
N PRO A 604 -4.59 -18.50 13.18
CA PRO A 604 -4.78 -19.14 11.86
C PRO A 604 -5.67 -18.48 10.79
N MET A 605 -6.23 -17.30 11.03
CA MET A 605 -6.92 -16.52 9.99
C MET A 605 -6.27 -15.15 9.77
N ASP A 606 -5.34 -14.76 10.65
CA ASP A 606 -4.66 -13.47 10.64
C ASP A 606 -3.72 -13.37 9.44
N ILE A 607 -3.37 -12.13 9.11
CA ILE A 607 -2.51 -11.79 7.97
C ILE A 607 -1.33 -11.04 8.52
N LEU A 608 -0.12 -11.59 8.40
CA LEU A 608 1.11 -10.85 8.65
C LEU A 608 1.49 -10.10 7.37
N LEU A 609 1.64 -8.78 7.44
CA LEU A 609 2.20 -7.97 6.37
C LEU A 609 3.54 -7.39 6.82
N ALA A 610 4.52 -7.35 5.91
CA ALA A 610 5.79 -6.69 6.18
C ALA A 610 6.16 -5.73 5.06
N ASP A 611 6.23 -4.45 5.40
CA ASP A 611 6.71 -3.39 4.50
C ASP A 611 8.21 -3.56 4.21
N THR A 612 8.67 -2.90 3.15
CA THR A 612 10.07 -2.93 2.72
C THR A 612 10.99 -2.46 3.84
N GLY A 613 12.01 -3.27 4.17
CA GLY A 613 13.01 -2.96 5.18
C GLY A 613 13.33 -4.14 6.10
N ASP A 614 13.84 -3.86 7.32
CA ASP A 614 14.12 -4.92 8.31
C ASP A 614 12.85 -5.70 8.73
N SER A 615 11.67 -5.10 8.52
CA SER A 615 10.38 -5.75 8.70
C SER A 615 10.26 -7.06 7.91
N TRP A 616 10.85 -7.19 6.71
CA TRP A 616 10.85 -8.45 5.96
C TRP A 616 11.58 -9.57 6.71
N PHE A 617 12.81 -9.30 7.15
CA PHE A 617 13.64 -10.30 7.84
C PHE A 617 13.08 -10.68 9.21
N ASN A 618 12.52 -9.69 9.91
CA ASN A 618 11.78 -9.92 11.15
C ASN A 618 10.51 -10.75 10.87
N ALA A 619 9.65 -10.37 9.93
CA ALA A 619 8.44 -11.12 9.64
C ALA A 619 8.70 -12.56 9.16
N ALA A 620 9.68 -12.75 8.27
CA ALA A 620 10.05 -14.06 7.72
C ALA A 620 10.59 -15.05 8.77
N SER A 621 10.98 -14.57 9.96
CA SER A 621 11.41 -15.42 11.07
C SER A 621 10.30 -15.71 12.09
N ILE A 622 9.10 -15.10 11.95
CA ILE A 622 7.92 -15.46 12.73
C ILE A 622 7.40 -16.83 12.28
N LYS A 623 7.25 -17.77 13.21
CA LYS A 623 6.54 -19.03 12.93
C LYS A 623 5.03 -18.76 12.85
N LEU A 624 4.50 -18.73 11.65
CA LEU A 624 3.07 -18.52 11.42
C LEU A 624 2.25 -19.69 12.00
N PRO A 625 1.10 -19.41 12.65
CA PRO A 625 0.07 -20.41 12.84
C PRO A 625 -0.38 -20.97 11.49
N GLU A 626 -0.60 -22.28 11.43
CA GLU A 626 -1.07 -22.93 10.22
C GLU A 626 -2.44 -22.32 9.79
N GLY A 627 -2.57 -21.95 8.51
CA GLY A 627 -3.70 -21.17 7.98
C GLY A 627 -3.53 -19.64 7.97
N ALA A 628 -2.60 -19.08 8.76
CA ALA A 628 -2.29 -17.65 8.71
C ALA A 628 -1.50 -17.29 7.44
N ASP A 629 -1.79 -16.12 6.87
CA ASP A 629 -1.16 -15.65 5.63
C ASP A 629 0.00 -14.70 5.90
N PHE A 630 0.99 -14.67 4.99
CA PHE A 630 2.11 -13.74 5.04
C PHE A 630 2.30 -13.06 3.69
N GLN A 631 2.36 -11.73 3.69
CA GLN A 631 2.38 -10.91 2.50
C GLN A 631 3.55 -9.90 2.54
N ILE A 632 4.31 -9.87 1.45
CA ILE A 632 5.44 -8.96 1.18
C ILE A 632 5.42 -8.55 -0.29
N GLN A 633 5.97 -7.38 -0.62
CA GLN A 633 6.18 -6.91 -1.98
C GLN A 633 7.68 -6.90 -2.30
N MET A 634 8.29 -8.08 -2.42
CA MET A 634 9.75 -8.23 -2.49
C MET A 634 10.33 -8.06 -3.90
N LEU A 635 9.54 -8.23 -4.96
CA LEU A 635 10.02 -8.02 -6.33
C LEU A 635 10.06 -6.54 -6.68
N TYR A 636 9.00 -5.80 -6.34
CA TYR A 636 8.96 -4.35 -6.56
C TYR A 636 9.69 -3.55 -5.48
N SER A 637 9.72 -4.05 -4.24
CA SER A 637 10.43 -3.43 -3.11
C SER A 637 10.00 -1.99 -2.80
N SER A 638 8.73 -1.60 -3.00
CA SER A 638 8.33 -0.23 -2.71
C SER A 638 8.22 0.03 -1.21
N LEU A 639 8.92 1.07 -0.76
CA LEU A 639 8.87 1.54 0.62
C LEU A 639 7.55 2.27 0.90
N GLY A 640 6.78 1.77 1.87
CA GLY A 640 5.49 2.32 2.25
C GLY A 640 4.28 1.62 1.64
N TRP A 641 4.48 0.53 0.91
CA TRP A 641 3.40 -0.36 0.41
C TRP A 641 2.55 -0.93 1.55
N GLY A 642 3.16 -1.22 2.70
CA GLY A 642 2.58 -2.06 3.74
C GLY A 642 1.33 -1.48 4.40
N LEU A 643 1.27 -0.15 4.62
CA LEU A 643 0.10 0.46 5.27
C LEU A 643 -1.16 0.44 4.38
N PRO A 644 -1.16 0.92 3.12
CA PRO A 644 -2.34 0.77 2.27
C PRO A 644 -2.63 -0.69 1.90
N ALA A 645 -1.61 -1.53 1.70
CA ALA A 645 -1.83 -2.97 1.48
C ALA A 645 -2.53 -3.64 2.66
N THR A 646 -2.25 -3.21 3.90
CA THR A 646 -2.96 -3.67 5.11
C THR A 646 -4.44 -3.27 5.09
N LEU A 647 -4.79 -2.10 4.54
CA LEU A 647 -6.20 -1.71 4.34
C LEU A 647 -6.89 -2.67 3.36
N GLY A 648 -6.26 -2.95 2.22
CA GLY A 648 -6.75 -3.91 1.24
C GLY A 648 -6.92 -5.32 1.81
N ALA A 649 -5.88 -5.83 2.45
CA ALA A 649 -5.84 -7.16 3.07
C ALA A 649 -6.94 -7.35 4.13
N GLN A 650 -7.12 -6.35 5.01
CA GLN A 650 -8.12 -6.41 6.08
C GLN A 650 -9.56 -6.35 5.55
N LEU A 651 -9.79 -5.68 4.42
CA LEU A 651 -11.07 -5.68 3.71
C LEU A 651 -11.33 -6.98 2.96
N ALA A 652 -10.31 -7.54 2.30
CA ALA A 652 -10.39 -8.81 1.58
C ALA A 652 -10.66 -10.01 2.50
N ARG A 653 -10.09 -10.01 3.70
CA ARG A 653 -10.24 -11.09 4.70
C ARG A 653 -10.66 -10.54 6.08
N PRO A 654 -11.93 -10.12 6.24
CA PRO A 654 -12.44 -9.53 7.49
C PRO A 654 -12.64 -10.56 8.63
N SER A 655 -12.49 -11.86 8.34
CA SER A 655 -12.52 -12.94 9.33
C SER A 655 -11.20 -13.11 10.10
N GLY A 656 -10.11 -12.53 9.60
CA GLY A 656 -8.81 -12.47 10.25
C GLY A 656 -8.45 -11.04 10.65
N ARG A 657 -7.40 -10.90 11.44
CA ARG A 657 -6.81 -9.59 11.76
C ARG A 657 -5.52 -9.38 10.98
N ALA A 658 -5.39 -8.24 10.32
CA ALA A 658 -4.13 -7.87 9.70
C ALA A 658 -3.16 -7.32 10.77
N VAL A 659 -1.91 -7.76 10.71
CA VAL A 659 -0.80 -7.36 11.56
C VAL A 659 0.32 -6.85 10.67
N LEU A 660 0.58 -5.55 10.70
CA LEU A 660 1.59 -4.90 9.89
C LEU A 660 2.87 -4.65 10.69
N LEU A 661 4.00 -5.11 10.15
CA LEU A 661 5.34 -4.65 10.53
C LEU A 661 5.82 -3.63 9.49
N VAL A 662 6.04 -2.38 9.90
CA VAL A 662 6.45 -1.29 9.02
C VAL A 662 7.54 -0.45 9.67
N GLY A 663 8.57 -0.07 8.90
CA GLY A 663 9.59 0.87 9.37
C GLY A 663 9.02 2.28 9.50
N ASP A 664 9.57 3.09 10.40
CA ASP A 664 9.19 4.50 10.55
C ASP A 664 9.26 5.30 9.23
N GLY A 665 10.31 5.10 8.44
CA GLY A 665 10.47 5.70 7.11
C GLY A 665 9.42 5.23 6.09
N GLY A 666 9.09 3.93 6.08
CA GLY A 666 8.03 3.39 5.22
C GLY A 666 6.65 3.93 5.61
N PHE A 667 6.39 4.04 6.91
CA PHE A 667 5.15 4.63 7.42
C PHE A 667 4.98 6.09 6.97
N GLN A 668 6.05 6.91 6.97
CA GLN A 668 5.94 8.32 6.54
C GLN A 668 5.46 8.50 5.10
N MET A 669 5.75 7.56 4.18
CA MET A 669 5.36 7.66 2.77
C MET A 669 3.83 7.62 2.56
N THR A 670 3.12 6.82 3.36
CA THR A 670 1.70 6.49 3.13
C THR A 670 0.79 6.68 4.35
N SER A 671 1.33 7.17 5.48
CA SER A 671 0.73 7.34 6.81
C SER A 671 -0.74 7.78 6.85
N GLN A 672 -1.14 8.67 5.94
CA GLN A 672 -2.50 9.17 5.80
C GLN A 672 -3.57 8.08 5.64
N GLU A 673 -3.23 6.90 5.12
CA GLU A 673 -4.20 5.80 4.93
C GLU A 673 -4.70 5.18 6.24
N LEU A 674 -4.02 5.44 7.36
CA LEU A 674 -4.52 5.17 8.70
C LEU A 674 -5.88 5.85 8.96
N SER A 675 -6.10 7.03 8.37
CA SER A 675 -7.38 7.75 8.48
C SER A 675 -8.54 6.98 7.82
N THR A 676 -8.29 6.31 6.69
CA THR A 676 -9.26 5.46 6.00
C THR A 676 -9.61 4.23 6.85
N MET A 677 -8.61 3.58 7.47
CA MET A 677 -8.84 2.45 8.38
C MET A 677 -9.70 2.84 9.58
N ILE A 678 -9.41 3.99 10.21
CA ILE A 678 -10.18 4.54 11.33
C ILE A 678 -11.62 4.85 10.90
N ARG A 679 -11.80 5.52 9.75
CA ARG A 679 -13.11 5.88 9.19
C ARG A 679 -13.97 4.64 8.89
N LEU A 680 -13.36 3.58 8.36
CA LEU A 680 -14.02 2.29 8.08
C LEU A 680 -14.16 1.39 9.32
N LYS A 681 -13.62 1.81 10.48
CA LYS A 681 -13.61 1.06 11.75
C LYS A 681 -12.98 -0.32 11.62
N LEU A 682 -11.89 -0.40 10.86
CA LEU A 682 -11.08 -1.61 10.75
C LEU A 682 -10.25 -1.81 12.01
N ASN A 683 -9.84 -3.05 12.26
CA ASN A 683 -9.23 -3.52 13.48
C ASN A 683 -7.77 -4.03 13.36
N PRO A 684 -6.91 -3.58 12.42
CA PRO A 684 -5.55 -4.11 12.30
C PRO A 684 -4.68 -3.78 13.53
N VAL A 685 -3.58 -4.51 13.68
CA VAL A 685 -2.46 -4.14 14.57
C VAL A 685 -1.31 -3.62 13.71
N ILE A 686 -1.01 -2.33 13.83
CA ILE A 686 0.09 -1.67 13.12
C ILE A 686 1.24 -1.51 14.10
N VAL A 687 2.40 -2.08 13.76
CA VAL A 687 3.63 -1.99 14.54
C VAL A 687 4.63 -1.16 13.72
N VAL A 688 4.85 0.07 14.15
CA VAL A 688 5.87 0.96 13.59
C VAL A 688 7.18 0.71 14.32
N MET A 689 8.17 0.23 13.59
CA MET A 689 9.54 0.02 14.06
C MET A 689 10.28 1.37 13.97
N ASN A 690 10.26 2.15 15.06
CA ASN A 690 10.91 3.45 15.15
C ASN A 690 12.38 3.28 15.58
N ASN A 691 13.25 3.07 14.59
CA ASN A 691 14.71 3.04 14.71
C ASN A 691 15.38 4.27 14.05
N ARG A 692 14.61 5.34 13.81
CA ARG A 692 15.03 6.69 13.42
C ARG A 692 15.75 6.79 12.08
N GLY A 693 15.39 5.96 11.10
CA GLY A 693 15.99 6.04 9.78
C GLY A 693 15.79 4.82 8.90
N TYR A 694 16.24 4.93 7.65
CA TYR A 694 16.26 3.83 6.68
C TYR A 694 17.37 2.82 7.03
N GLN A 695 17.16 2.04 8.09
CA GLN A 695 18.19 1.10 8.57
C GLN A 695 18.45 -0.08 7.62
N PHE A 696 17.51 -0.38 6.72
CA PHE A 696 17.75 -1.29 5.60
C PHE A 696 18.85 -0.75 4.68
N GLU A 697 18.72 0.50 4.23
CA GLU A 697 19.76 1.19 3.46
C GLU A 697 21.05 1.33 4.27
N ALA A 698 20.98 1.67 5.56
CA ALA A 698 22.17 1.73 6.43
C ALA A 698 22.88 0.38 6.60
N ALA A 699 22.16 -0.73 6.46
CA ALA A 699 22.71 -2.07 6.45
C ALA A 699 23.29 -2.47 5.10
N LEU A 700 23.03 -1.74 4.00
CA LEU A 700 23.72 -1.83 2.71
C LEU A 700 24.91 -0.84 2.68
N HIS A 701 24.61 0.45 2.76
CA HIS A 701 25.54 1.59 2.75
C HIS A 701 25.08 2.69 3.72
N LYS A 702 25.92 3.04 4.70
CA LYS A 702 25.62 4.11 5.68
C LYS A 702 25.84 5.50 5.06
N GLY A 703 24.79 6.33 5.07
CA GLY A 703 24.86 7.74 4.66
C GLY A 703 23.85 8.61 5.41
N THR A 704 24.03 9.93 5.36
CA THR A 704 23.13 10.91 6.00
C THR A 704 21.72 10.92 5.41
N TYR A 705 21.56 10.44 4.17
CA TYR A 705 20.25 10.21 3.55
C TYR A 705 19.43 9.08 4.20
N ASN A 706 20.05 8.28 5.08
CA ASN A 706 19.33 7.29 5.91
C ASN A 706 18.67 7.94 7.13
N GLU A 707 19.03 9.18 7.49
CA GLU A 707 18.43 9.91 8.61
C GLU A 707 17.10 10.55 8.18
N ILE A 708 16.02 10.28 8.93
CA ILE A 708 14.69 10.87 8.68
C ILE A 708 14.24 11.76 9.84
N PRO A 709 13.39 12.79 9.60
CA PRO A 709 12.78 13.57 10.67
C PRO A 709 11.84 12.67 11.51
N ASN A 710 12.25 12.31 12.73
CA ASN A 710 11.43 11.47 13.61
C ASN A 710 10.12 12.18 14.02
N TRP A 711 8.98 11.50 13.86
CA TRP A 711 7.67 11.99 14.32
C TRP A 711 7.30 11.46 15.71
N ASP A 712 6.23 12.01 16.28
CA ASP A 712 5.47 11.32 17.32
C ASP A 712 4.40 10.44 16.66
N TYR A 713 4.76 9.22 16.27
CA TYR A 713 3.87 8.33 15.51
C TYR A 713 2.64 7.92 16.32
N ALA A 714 2.81 7.58 17.61
CA ALA A 714 1.69 7.29 18.48
C ALA A 714 0.79 8.53 18.70
N GLY A 715 1.38 9.73 18.81
CA GLY A 715 0.66 11.00 18.83
C GLY A 715 -0.13 11.25 17.54
N PHE A 716 0.49 11.07 16.37
CA PHE A 716 -0.14 11.19 15.05
C PHE A 716 -1.37 10.28 14.92
N ALA A 717 -1.23 9.00 15.24
CA ALA A 717 -2.34 8.04 15.25
C ALA A 717 -3.47 8.47 16.21
N SER A 718 -3.12 9.07 17.35
CA SER A 718 -4.09 9.61 18.32
C SER A 718 -4.80 10.87 17.79
N THR A 719 -4.12 11.74 17.05
CA THR A 719 -4.74 12.96 16.49
C THR A 719 -5.77 12.67 15.39
N LEU A 720 -5.66 11.52 14.72
CA LEU A 720 -6.69 11.02 13.79
C LEU A 720 -7.92 10.45 14.50
N SER A 721 -7.92 10.37 15.84
CA SER A 721 -8.98 9.70 16.63
C SER A 721 -9.99 10.66 17.27
N SER A 722 -11.24 10.57 16.81
CA SER A 722 -12.51 10.93 17.47
C SER A 722 -12.77 12.34 18.04
N ASN A 723 -11.78 13.19 18.36
CA ASN A 723 -12.02 14.53 18.90
C ASN A 723 -11.90 15.62 17.83
N CYS A 724 -13.04 16.05 17.29
CA CYS A 724 -13.09 17.18 16.36
C CYS A 724 -12.73 18.49 17.08
N HIS A 725 -11.73 19.18 16.57
CA HIS A 725 -11.20 20.44 17.11
C HIS A 725 -12.03 21.68 16.70
N LEU A 726 -13.09 21.48 15.91
CA LEU A 726 -14.07 22.50 15.52
C LEU A 726 -15.41 22.22 16.22
N GLY A 727 -15.78 23.07 17.18
CA GLY A 727 -17.08 22.97 17.84
C GLY A 727 -18.24 23.20 16.87
N GLN A 728 -19.10 22.19 16.69
CA GLN A 728 -20.41 22.19 16.01
C GLN A 728 -20.56 22.85 14.61
N ALA A 729 -19.51 23.38 14.00
CA ALA A 729 -19.60 24.25 12.82
C ALA A 729 -19.49 23.54 11.46
N ASN A 730 -19.20 22.23 11.40
CA ASN A 730 -19.17 21.48 10.15
C ASN A 730 -20.46 20.64 9.98
N PRO A 731 -21.44 21.08 9.15
CA PRO A 731 -22.69 20.35 8.93
C PRO A 731 -22.54 19.03 8.16
N TYR A 732 -21.34 18.76 7.61
CA TYR A 732 -20.99 17.52 6.90
C TYR A 732 -20.17 16.54 7.75
N ALA A 733 -19.72 16.96 8.95
CA ALA A 733 -19.22 16.02 9.94
C ALA A 733 -20.38 15.18 10.50
N ILE A 734 -20.12 13.91 10.81
CA ILE A 734 -21.15 12.95 11.21
C ILE A 734 -21.97 13.49 12.39
N LYS A 735 -23.30 13.63 12.19
CA LYS A 735 -24.27 13.91 13.25
C LYS A 735 -24.43 12.69 14.18
N GLN A 736 -23.43 12.43 15.02
CA GLN A 736 -23.58 11.56 16.19
C GLN A 736 -23.54 12.41 17.47
N PRO A 737 -24.41 12.14 18.47
CA PRO A 737 -24.34 12.81 19.75
C PRO A 737 -23.00 12.56 20.43
N VAL A 738 -22.41 13.59 21.03
CA VAL A 738 -21.21 13.44 21.86
C VAL A 738 -21.63 12.78 23.18
N GLY A 739 -21.58 11.45 23.22
CA GLY A 739 -21.95 10.62 24.36
C GLY A 739 -21.09 9.37 24.45
N ALA A 740 -19.97 9.47 25.17
CA ALA A 740 -19.20 8.37 25.75
C ALA A 740 -19.00 7.08 24.91
N LEU A 741 -18.56 7.21 23.65
CA LEU A 741 -18.03 6.09 22.87
C LEU A 741 -16.51 5.98 23.07
N GLU A 742 -16.01 4.78 23.37
CA GLU A 742 -14.57 4.52 23.42
C GLU A 742 -13.89 4.85 22.09
N SER A 743 -12.63 5.29 22.15
CA SER A 743 -11.81 5.52 20.96
C SER A 743 -11.76 4.28 20.06
N PRO A 744 -11.98 4.41 18.73
CA PRO A 744 -11.89 3.29 17.79
C PRO A 744 -10.46 2.77 17.58
N ILE A 745 -9.47 3.48 18.13
CA ILE A 745 -8.04 3.17 18.06
C ILE A 745 -7.40 3.25 19.45
N PHE A 746 -6.58 2.26 19.77
CA PHE A 746 -5.60 2.29 20.84
C PHE A 746 -4.25 2.65 20.25
N SER A 747 -3.58 3.69 20.76
CA SER A 747 -2.26 4.12 20.29
C SER A 747 -1.29 4.25 21.47
N ARG A 748 -0.08 3.70 21.34
CA ARG A 748 0.92 3.74 22.42
C ARG A 748 2.36 3.59 21.93
N LYS A 749 3.29 4.29 22.59
CA LYS A 749 4.74 4.04 22.48
C LYS A 749 5.15 2.87 23.35
N ILE A 750 5.92 1.96 22.77
CA ILE A 750 6.40 0.73 23.37
C ILE A 750 7.92 0.84 23.48
N ARG A 751 8.45 0.77 24.71
CA ARG A 751 9.90 0.87 24.99
C ARG A 751 10.48 -0.39 25.61
N THR A 752 9.64 -1.33 26.02
CA THR A 752 10.07 -2.59 26.66
C THR A 752 9.26 -3.77 26.15
N HIS A 753 9.84 -4.96 26.22
CA HIS A 753 9.16 -6.21 25.89
C HIS A 753 7.90 -6.43 26.75
N ASN A 754 7.92 -6.02 28.03
CA ASN A 754 6.76 -6.15 28.91
C ASN A 754 5.60 -5.23 28.50
N GLU A 755 5.89 -4.01 28.05
CA GLU A 755 4.86 -3.14 27.46
C GLU A 755 4.28 -3.73 26.17
N LEU A 756 5.13 -4.29 25.30
CA LEU A 756 4.67 -4.94 24.06
C LEU A 756 3.75 -6.11 24.39
N SER A 757 4.17 -7.01 25.28
CA SER A 757 3.42 -8.20 25.67
C SER A 757 2.10 -7.84 26.36
N TYR A 758 2.08 -6.82 27.23
CA TYR A 758 0.85 -6.31 27.84
C TYR A 758 -0.11 -5.77 26.77
N VAL A 759 0.38 -4.95 25.84
CA VAL A 759 -0.48 -4.33 24.81
C VAL A 759 -0.95 -5.35 23.77
N LEU A 760 -0.14 -6.36 23.42
CA LEU A 760 -0.58 -7.47 22.57
C LEU A 760 -1.64 -8.34 23.27
N HIS A 761 -1.53 -8.55 24.59
CA HIS A 761 -2.58 -9.19 25.38
C HIS A 761 -3.87 -8.35 25.38
N GLN A 762 -3.77 -7.03 25.55
CA GLN A 762 -4.91 -6.12 25.42
C GLN A 762 -5.50 -6.15 24.01
N ALA A 763 -4.67 -6.20 22.96
CA ALA A 763 -5.14 -6.34 21.59
C ALA A 763 -5.92 -7.64 21.37
N LYS A 764 -5.54 -8.76 22.01
CA LYS A 764 -6.34 -9.99 21.99
C LYS A 764 -7.67 -9.87 22.73
N ALA A 765 -7.72 -9.11 23.82
CA ALA A 765 -8.94 -8.84 24.57
C ALA A 765 -9.89 -7.88 23.83
N GLU A 766 -9.35 -6.97 23.01
CA GLU A 766 -10.07 -5.97 22.22
C GLU A 766 -9.92 -6.20 20.69
N PRO A 767 -10.36 -7.36 20.13
CA PRO A 767 -10.14 -7.71 18.73
C PRO A 767 -10.95 -6.86 17.73
N TRP A 768 -11.80 -5.94 18.20
CA TRP A 768 -12.60 -5.02 17.39
C TRP A 768 -11.96 -3.62 17.24
N LYS A 769 -10.88 -3.32 17.96
CA LYS A 769 -10.24 -2.00 17.99
C LYS A 769 -8.96 -2.00 17.13
N LEU A 770 -8.62 -0.89 16.50
CA LEU A 770 -7.34 -0.71 15.81
C LEU A 770 -6.24 -0.52 16.87
N PHE A 771 -5.11 -1.22 16.75
CA PHE A 771 -3.96 -1.00 17.63
C PHE A 771 -2.80 -0.40 16.85
N PHE A 772 -2.25 0.70 17.34
CA PHE A 772 -1.11 1.40 16.74
C PHE A 772 0.05 1.48 17.72
N LEU A 773 1.12 0.76 17.43
CA LEU A 773 2.23 0.48 18.34
C LEU A 773 3.52 1.09 17.79
N GLU A 774 3.95 2.21 18.37
CA GLU A 774 5.26 2.81 18.06
C GLU A 774 6.33 2.11 18.91
N CYS A 775 7.03 1.13 18.34
CA CYS A 775 8.14 0.45 19.01
C CYS A 775 9.41 1.28 18.88
N CYS A 776 9.85 1.88 19.98
CA CYS A 776 11.08 2.67 20.04
C CYS A 776 12.29 1.74 20.15
N ILE A 777 13.06 1.64 19.07
CA ILE A 777 14.19 0.71 18.89
C ILE A 777 15.49 1.53 18.73
N ALA A 778 16.63 0.97 19.09
CA ALA A 778 17.91 1.64 18.88
C ALA A 778 18.26 1.67 17.37
N PRO A 779 18.83 2.76 16.81
CA PRO A 779 19.13 2.83 15.38
C PRO A 779 20.06 1.72 14.86
N ASP A 780 20.94 1.21 15.71
CA ASP A 780 21.89 0.13 15.45
C ASP A 780 21.33 -1.29 15.71
N ASP A 781 20.13 -1.41 16.29
CA ASP A 781 19.44 -2.68 16.54
C ASP A 781 18.68 -3.15 15.29
N ILE A 782 19.44 -3.72 14.35
CA ILE A 782 18.98 -4.33 13.10
C ILE A 782 19.15 -5.85 13.11
N SER A 783 18.23 -6.58 12.47
CA SER A 783 18.24 -8.04 12.50
C SER A 783 19.56 -8.65 11.96
N PRO A 784 20.05 -9.77 12.53
CA PRO A 784 21.23 -10.48 12.02
C PRO A 784 21.08 -10.91 10.55
N SER A 785 19.84 -11.17 10.11
CA SER A 785 19.52 -11.50 8.73
C SER A 785 19.68 -10.30 7.79
N LEU A 786 19.29 -9.09 8.19
CA LEU A 786 19.57 -7.86 7.44
C LEU A 786 21.06 -7.53 7.44
N GLN A 787 21.76 -7.68 8.58
CA GLN A 787 23.21 -7.53 8.64
C GLN A 787 23.91 -8.49 7.66
N LYS A 788 23.49 -9.76 7.64
CA LYS A 788 24.01 -10.77 6.71
C LYS A 788 23.65 -10.47 5.26
N PHE A 789 22.40 -10.13 4.96
CA PHE A 789 21.96 -9.75 3.62
C PHE A 789 22.76 -8.57 3.10
N GLY A 790 22.89 -7.49 3.88
CA GLY A 790 23.71 -6.36 3.51
C GLY A 790 25.21 -6.67 3.45
N SER A 791 25.70 -7.66 4.20
CA SER A 791 27.07 -8.17 4.02
C SER A 791 27.25 -8.98 2.73
N LEU A 792 26.22 -9.70 2.28
CA LEU A 792 26.22 -10.48 1.03
C LEU A 792 26.08 -9.56 -0.19
N ILE A 793 25.19 -8.57 -0.15
CA ILE A 793 25.11 -7.53 -1.18
C ILE A 793 26.42 -6.72 -1.20
N ARG A 794 27.01 -6.38 -0.04
CA ARG A 794 28.38 -5.83 -0.04
C ARG A 794 29.41 -6.78 -0.63
N ALA A 795 29.34 -8.10 -0.36
CA ALA A 795 30.31 -9.09 -0.85
C ALA A 795 30.19 -9.36 -2.35
N GLU A 796 28.99 -9.39 -2.91
CA GLU A 796 28.76 -9.41 -4.37
C GLU A 796 29.30 -8.12 -5.03
N TYR A 797 29.51 -7.08 -4.21
CA TYR A 797 30.07 -5.78 -4.55
C TYR A 797 31.50 -5.62 -3.92
N THR A 798 32.17 -6.70 -3.45
CA THR A 798 33.58 -6.70 -2.98
C THR A 798 34.33 -8.03 -3.24
N ASP A 799 35.52 -7.96 -3.84
CA ASP A 799 36.43 -9.09 -4.12
C ASP A 799 36.91 -9.90 -2.88
N ASP A 800 37.58 -11.03 -3.14
CA ASP A 800 38.11 -11.96 -2.13
C ASP A 800 39.13 -11.32 -1.14
N ASN A 801 39.60 -10.10 -1.40
CA ASN A 801 40.48 -9.33 -0.50
C ASN A 801 39.71 -8.24 0.28
N GLY A 802 38.37 -8.21 0.19
CA GLY A 802 37.51 -7.23 0.84
C GLY A 802 37.51 -5.84 0.19
N ARG A 803 37.92 -5.72 -1.08
CA ARG A 803 37.91 -4.46 -1.85
C ARG A 803 36.70 -4.43 -2.77
N PRO A 804 36.11 -3.27 -3.11
CA PRO A 804 35.12 -3.15 -4.18
C PRO A 804 35.33 -4.07 -5.39
N SER A 805 34.33 -4.89 -5.72
CA SER A 805 34.37 -5.74 -6.91
C SER A 805 34.42 -4.83 -8.14
N PRO A 806 35.19 -5.14 -9.19
CA PRO A 806 35.23 -4.28 -10.38
C PRO A 806 33.89 -4.17 -11.11
N SER A 807 32.90 -5.02 -10.80
CA SER A 807 31.50 -4.85 -11.22
C SER A 807 30.79 -3.70 -10.50
N THR A 808 31.18 -3.40 -9.26
CA THR A 808 30.38 -2.64 -8.29
C THR A 808 31.22 -2.22 -7.07
N VAL A 809 31.78 -1.01 -7.06
CA VAL A 809 31.65 -0.01 -5.97
C VAL A 809 32.62 1.17 -6.16
N THR A 810 32.02 2.35 -6.13
CA THR A 810 32.65 3.67 -6.02
C THR A 810 33.17 3.96 -4.61
N SER A 811 34.49 4.17 -4.45
CA SER A 811 35.19 4.93 -3.37
C SER A 811 34.86 4.65 -1.87
N GLU A 812 35.79 4.14 -1.06
CA GLU A 812 36.82 4.88 -0.27
C GLU A 812 36.49 4.81 1.25
N ALA A 813 37.43 4.79 2.21
CA ALA A 813 38.89 4.73 2.19
C ALA A 813 39.44 4.22 3.54
N SER A 814 40.78 4.17 3.67
CA SER A 814 41.62 3.77 4.83
C SER A 814 41.79 2.26 5.07
N GLY A 815 43.01 1.71 5.24
CA GLY A 815 44.33 2.22 4.87
C GLY A 815 45.46 1.91 5.86
N SER A 816 46.30 0.90 5.57
CA SER A 816 47.72 0.86 5.94
C SER A 816 48.47 -0.27 5.22
N GLU A 817 49.67 0.07 4.70
CA GLU A 817 50.91 -0.73 4.66
C GLU A 817 50.85 -2.26 4.42
N SER A 818 51.45 -2.87 3.37
CA SER A 818 52.76 -2.57 2.78
C SER A 818 53.15 -3.60 1.69
N MET A 819 54.30 -3.37 1.04
CA MET A 819 55.18 -4.34 0.34
C MET A 819 54.71 -5.06 -0.94
N ARG A 820 55.23 -4.56 -2.07
CA ARG A 820 56.05 -5.30 -3.05
C ARG A 820 55.54 -6.67 -3.57
N GLY A 821 54.91 -6.61 -4.74
CA GLY A 821 55.57 -6.99 -5.99
C GLY A 821 55.80 -8.48 -6.30
N SER A 822 55.00 -8.98 -7.25
CA SER A 822 55.48 -9.82 -8.37
C SER A 822 54.42 -9.85 -9.46
N SER A 823 54.78 -9.48 -10.68
CA SER A 823 53.97 -9.69 -11.88
C SER A 823 53.89 -11.18 -12.26
N PRO A 824 52.77 -11.60 -12.87
CA PRO A 824 52.84 -12.52 -14.00
C PRO A 824 52.18 -11.91 -15.24
N ASP A 825 52.80 -12.15 -16.39
CA ASP A 825 52.30 -11.73 -17.70
C ASP A 825 50.98 -12.41 -18.07
N THR A 826 50.06 -11.66 -18.69
CA THR A 826 49.07 -12.25 -19.58
C THR A 826 48.90 -11.34 -20.80
N GLN A 827 49.19 -11.87 -21.98
CA GLN A 827 49.06 -11.16 -23.25
C GLN A 827 47.60 -10.76 -23.48
N LEU A 828 47.36 -9.49 -23.82
CA LEU A 828 46.11 -9.08 -24.47
C LEU A 828 46.35 -8.91 -25.97
N ASP A 829 45.38 -9.40 -26.74
CA ASP A 829 45.43 -9.52 -28.19
C ASP A 829 45.36 -8.14 -28.89
N SER A 830 46.05 -8.03 -30.02
CA SER A 830 46.31 -6.76 -30.71
C SER A 830 45.38 -6.58 -31.92
N SER A 831 44.24 -5.92 -31.73
CA SER A 831 43.34 -5.51 -32.83
C SER A 831 42.67 -4.15 -32.62
N THR A 832 43.46 -3.13 -32.27
CA THR A 832 43.05 -1.73 -32.43
C THR A 832 43.27 -1.29 -33.88
N GLU A 833 42.18 -1.02 -34.64
CA GLU A 833 42.30 -0.27 -35.90
C GLU A 833 42.89 1.13 -35.64
N GLU A 834 43.76 1.62 -36.53
CA GLU A 834 44.51 2.87 -36.33
C GLU A 834 43.60 4.11 -36.35
N ILE A 835 43.27 4.63 -35.16
CA ILE A 835 42.62 5.94 -35.02
C ILE A 835 43.65 7.05 -35.29
N SER A 836 43.76 7.48 -36.54
CA SER A 836 44.56 8.62 -36.97
C SER A 836 43.72 9.89 -37.20
N ALA A 837 44.25 11.04 -36.79
CA ALA A 837 43.64 12.37 -37.02
C ALA A 837 43.46 12.72 -38.52
N SER A 838 44.10 11.97 -39.43
CA SER A 838 43.90 12.08 -40.88
C SER A 838 42.50 11.65 -41.36
N HIS A 839 41.70 10.99 -40.52
CA HIS A 839 40.35 10.49 -40.87
C HIS A 839 39.20 11.40 -40.39
N LEU A 840 39.52 12.65 -40.02
CA LEU A 840 38.52 13.67 -39.64
C LEU A 840 37.56 13.98 -40.81
N ILE A 841 36.32 13.49 -40.73
CA ILE A 841 35.32 13.71 -41.78
C ILE A 841 34.79 15.15 -41.70
N SER A 842 35.16 15.95 -42.70
CA SER A 842 34.75 17.35 -42.87
C SER A 842 33.52 17.47 -43.78
N ASN A 843 32.32 17.34 -43.23
CA ASN A 843 31.08 17.63 -43.98
C ASN A 843 30.86 19.16 -44.05
N ASN A 844 31.27 19.79 -45.15
CA ASN A 844 31.06 21.22 -45.38
C ASN A 844 29.68 21.55 -46.00
N ASP A 845 28.94 20.56 -46.51
CA ASP A 845 27.67 20.78 -47.22
C ASP A 845 26.53 19.92 -46.66
N ILE A 846 25.64 20.56 -45.89
CA ILE A 846 24.25 20.10 -45.67
C ILE A 846 23.34 21.31 -45.93
N PRO A 847 22.42 21.27 -46.90
CA PRO A 847 21.48 22.36 -47.15
C PRO A 847 20.60 22.63 -45.93
N GLY A 848 20.41 23.90 -45.59
CA GLY A 848 19.77 24.29 -44.33
C GLY A 848 18.30 23.84 -44.20
N SER A 849 17.99 23.13 -43.12
CA SER A 849 16.61 22.92 -42.66
C SER A 849 16.05 24.22 -42.08
N SER A 850 15.53 25.08 -42.96
CA SER A 850 14.84 26.32 -42.57
C SER A 850 13.53 26.02 -41.83
N GLY A 851 13.47 26.36 -40.54
CA GLY A 851 12.22 26.47 -39.80
C GLY A 851 12.03 25.47 -38.66
N LEU A 852 12.71 25.68 -37.53
CA LEU A 852 12.19 25.66 -36.15
C LEU A 852 13.38 25.92 -35.20
N PHE A 853 13.20 26.78 -34.19
CA PHE A 853 14.23 27.27 -33.25
C PHE A 853 15.37 28.12 -33.86
N GLN A 854 15.13 29.44 -33.95
CA GLN A 854 16.22 30.38 -33.64
C GLN A 854 16.40 30.44 -32.12
N PRO A 855 17.63 30.34 -31.58
CA PRO A 855 17.85 30.51 -30.15
C PRO A 855 17.66 31.98 -29.78
N ASN A 856 16.60 32.28 -29.02
CA ASN A 856 16.41 33.61 -28.44
C ASN A 856 17.55 33.91 -27.46
N SER A 857 18.24 35.02 -27.69
CA SER A 857 19.35 35.48 -26.85
C SER A 857 18.85 35.91 -25.46
N ALA A 858 19.06 35.05 -24.46
CA ALA A 858 18.83 35.35 -23.05
C ALA A 858 20.09 35.03 -22.23
N TYR A 859 20.92 36.06 -22.03
CA TYR A 859 21.98 36.23 -21.01
C TYR A 859 22.74 34.98 -20.49
N GLY A 860 23.97 34.82 -20.97
CA GLY A 860 24.95 33.90 -20.37
C GLY A 860 26.15 33.60 -21.28
N TYR A 861 27.04 34.57 -21.53
CA TYR A 861 28.28 34.44 -22.33
C TYR A 861 28.17 33.97 -23.80
N HIS A 862 27.02 33.54 -24.31
CA HIS A 862 26.84 33.16 -25.71
C HIS A 862 26.71 34.38 -26.64
N GLY A 863 27.85 34.92 -27.08
CA GLY A 863 27.96 35.87 -28.19
C GLY A 863 28.16 35.16 -29.53
N GLN A 864 27.82 35.84 -30.65
CA GLN A 864 27.68 35.33 -32.03
C GLN A 864 28.96 34.76 -32.73
N GLU A 865 29.87 34.08 -32.03
CA GLU A 865 31.13 33.58 -32.60
C GLU A 865 31.39 32.07 -32.41
N GLU A 866 30.43 31.30 -31.89
CA GLU A 866 30.57 29.84 -31.72
C GLU A 866 30.42 29.12 -33.07
N LYS A 867 31.54 28.83 -33.74
CA LYS A 867 31.54 28.30 -35.11
C LYS A 867 31.43 26.78 -35.18
N HIS A 868 32.25 26.06 -34.42
CA HIS A 868 32.34 24.60 -34.53
C HIS A 868 32.27 23.91 -33.17
N MET A 869 31.93 22.62 -33.23
CA MET A 869 32.11 21.68 -32.14
C MET A 869 32.60 20.33 -32.68
N VAL A 870 33.28 19.57 -31.83
CA VAL A 870 33.67 18.18 -32.11
C VAL A 870 32.69 17.25 -31.41
N ILE A 871 32.18 16.24 -32.11
CA ILE A 871 31.45 15.11 -31.54
C ILE A 871 32.31 13.85 -31.69
N TRP A 872 32.41 13.07 -30.63
CA TRP A 872 33.05 11.75 -30.61
C TRP A 872 32.14 10.77 -29.87
N THR A 873 31.62 9.75 -30.56
CA THR A 873 30.66 8.78 -30.01
C THR A 873 31.31 7.45 -29.67
N TRP A 874 30.77 6.78 -28.66
CA TRP A 874 31.19 5.44 -28.23
C TRP A 874 29.98 4.54 -28.03
N SER A 875 30.12 3.25 -28.35
CA SER A 875 29.14 2.22 -27.99
C SER A 875 29.83 0.92 -27.58
N ALA A 876 29.28 0.22 -26.59
CA ALA A 876 29.85 -1.02 -26.03
C ALA A 876 30.05 -2.13 -27.07
N LYS A 877 29.30 -2.09 -28.18
CA LYS A 877 29.42 -3.05 -29.29
C LYS A 877 30.52 -2.72 -30.31
N ARG A 878 30.97 -1.47 -30.41
CA ARG A 878 31.82 -0.98 -31.53
C ARG A 878 33.03 -0.15 -31.08
N GLY A 879 33.14 0.16 -29.78
CA GLY A 879 34.15 1.08 -29.28
C GLY A 879 33.87 2.53 -29.69
N TRP A 880 34.94 3.30 -29.88
CA TRP A 880 34.90 4.71 -30.32
C TRP A 880 34.74 4.81 -31.85
N ASP A 881 33.72 5.55 -32.30
CA ASP A 881 33.57 5.93 -33.70
C ASP A 881 34.61 7.00 -34.11
N ALA A 882 34.77 7.22 -35.41
CA ALA A 882 35.58 8.33 -35.92
C ALA A 882 35.01 9.71 -35.49
N PRO A 883 35.82 10.60 -34.88
CA PRO A 883 35.37 11.91 -34.42
C PRO A 883 35.00 12.83 -35.59
N ARG A 884 33.99 13.68 -35.38
CA ARG A 884 33.42 14.56 -36.40
C ARG A 884 33.43 16.01 -35.94
N THR A 885 33.93 16.91 -36.78
CA THR A 885 33.84 18.36 -36.56
C THR A 885 32.66 18.92 -37.36
N MET A 886 31.75 19.62 -36.70
CA MET A 886 30.53 20.17 -37.31
C MET A 886 30.25 21.59 -36.79
N PRO A 887 29.31 22.34 -37.39
CA PRO A 887 28.85 23.62 -36.83
C PRO A 887 28.31 23.46 -35.40
N HIS A 888 28.46 24.49 -34.57
CA HIS A 888 27.89 24.49 -33.22
C HIS A 888 26.35 24.40 -33.27
N GLY A 889 25.75 23.48 -32.50
CA GLY A 889 24.31 23.19 -32.60
C GLY A 889 23.80 22.22 -31.54
N PRO A 890 22.48 21.93 -31.53
CA PRO A 890 21.86 21.06 -30.53
C PRO A 890 22.30 19.60 -30.68
N LEU A 891 22.47 18.91 -29.55
CA LEU A 891 22.68 17.46 -29.51
C LEU A 891 21.33 16.75 -29.36
N PRO A 892 20.94 15.84 -30.29
CA PRO A 892 19.73 15.03 -30.12
C PRO A 892 19.98 13.97 -29.05
N LEU A 893 19.17 13.99 -27.99
CA LEU A 893 19.20 13.01 -26.91
C LEU A 893 17.81 12.42 -26.70
N MET A 894 17.76 11.12 -26.40
CA MET A 894 16.53 10.49 -25.93
C MET A 894 16.16 11.08 -24.56
N PRO A 895 14.88 11.36 -24.25
CA PRO A 895 14.46 11.82 -22.92
C PRO A 895 14.85 10.84 -21.80
N THR A 896 14.98 9.56 -22.13
CA THR A 896 15.41 8.48 -21.24
C THR A 896 16.93 8.33 -21.11
N ALA A 897 17.72 9.19 -21.77
CA ALA A 897 19.18 9.12 -21.73
C ALA A 897 19.72 9.21 -20.29
N SER A 898 20.70 8.37 -19.96
CA SER A 898 21.26 8.24 -18.61
C SER A 898 21.82 9.57 -18.08
N CYS A 899 22.39 10.43 -18.93
CA CYS A 899 22.84 11.76 -18.52
C CYS A 899 21.72 12.71 -18.04
N LEU A 900 20.48 12.53 -18.52
CA LEU A 900 19.32 13.35 -18.14
C LEU A 900 18.67 12.85 -16.85
N ASN A 901 18.60 11.53 -16.67
CA ASN A 901 17.84 10.90 -15.59
C ASN A 901 18.70 10.59 -14.36
N TYR A 902 19.99 10.30 -14.54
CA TYR A 902 20.91 9.89 -13.48
C TYR A 902 22.13 10.81 -13.33
N ALA A 903 22.18 11.92 -14.08
CA ALA A 903 23.30 12.85 -14.12
C ALA A 903 24.67 12.18 -14.44
N THR A 904 24.64 11.08 -15.20
CA THR A 904 25.80 10.32 -15.71
C THR A 904 26.58 11.14 -16.76
N GLN A 905 27.27 12.17 -16.28
CA GLN A 905 28.00 13.13 -17.09
C GLN A 905 29.14 13.79 -16.31
N CYS A 906 30.23 14.07 -17.01
CA CYS A 906 31.34 14.87 -16.51
C CYS A 906 31.79 15.90 -17.55
N PHE A 907 32.56 16.90 -17.12
CA PHE A 907 33.07 17.92 -18.04
C PHE A 907 34.41 18.47 -17.57
N GLU A 908 35.14 19.11 -18.48
CA GLU A 908 36.34 19.86 -18.15
C GLU A 908 36.24 21.30 -18.69
N GLY A 909 37.15 22.16 -18.27
CA GLY A 909 37.21 23.55 -18.68
C GLY A 909 38.64 24.06 -18.62
N MET A 910 39.10 24.59 -19.75
CA MET A 910 40.40 25.23 -19.91
C MET A 910 40.27 26.50 -20.75
N LYS A 911 41.29 27.37 -20.73
CA LYS A 911 41.32 28.61 -21.51
C LYS A 911 42.49 28.57 -22.51
N ALA A 912 42.21 28.88 -23.78
CA ALA A 912 43.22 29.26 -24.76
C ALA A 912 43.36 30.78 -24.80
N TYR A 913 44.60 31.27 -24.83
CA TYR A 913 44.92 32.70 -24.89
C TYR A 913 46.23 32.92 -25.64
N ARG A 914 46.49 34.17 -26.07
CA ARG A 914 47.82 34.55 -26.58
C ARG A 914 48.67 35.06 -25.43
N GLY A 915 49.91 34.56 -25.32
CA GLY A 915 50.91 35.14 -24.43
C GLY A 915 51.60 36.36 -25.06
N TYR A 916 52.54 36.96 -24.33
CA TYR A 916 53.26 38.18 -24.74
C TYR A 916 53.98 38.08 -26.10
N ASP A 917 54.40 36.88 -26.51
CA ASP A 917 55.02 36.61 -27.83
C ASP A 917 54.00 36.34 -28.97
N GLY A 918 52.71 36.57 -28.70
CA GLY A 918 51.61 36.32 -29.63
C GLY A 918 51.27 34.84 -29.88
N LYS A 919 52.00 33.89 -29.30
CA LYS A 919 51.71 32.44 -29.45
C LYS A 919 50.51 32.03 -28.62
N LEU A 920 49.67 31.17 -29.19
CA LEU A 920 48.59 30.49 -28.48
C LEU A 920 49.16 29.58 -27.39
N ARG A 921 48.52 29.57 -26.23
CA ARG A 921 48.86 28.74 -25.07
C ARG A 921 47.61 28.14 -24.47
N LEU A 922 47.75 26.90 -24.03
CA LEU A 922 46.86 26.21 -23.10
C LEU A 922 47.61 25.99 -21.79
N PHE A 923 46.93 26.15 -20.66
CA PHE A 923 47.53 25.89 -19.35
C PHE A 923 47.41 24.41 -18.98
N ARG A 924 48.50 23.66 -19.13
CA ARG A 924 48.61 22.22 -18.76
C ARG A 924 47.48 21.33 -19.33
N PRO A 925 47.19 21.37 -20.64
CA PRO A 925 46.01 20.70 -21.20
C PRO A 925 46.02 19.17 -21.05
N TYR A 926 47.20 18.54 -20.97
CA TYR A 926 47.31 17.10 -20.68
C TYR A 926 46.77 16.73 -19.29
N GLU A 927 47.07 17.54 -18.27
CA GLU A 927 46.54 17.37 -16.90
C GLU A 927 45.01 17.54 -16.87
N ASN A 928 44.46 18.42 -17.72
CA ASN A 928 43.02 18.54 -17.91
C ASN A 928 42.42 17.28 -18.54
N CYS A 929 43.06 16.69 -19.54
CA CYS A 929 42.60 15.46 -20.18
C CYS A 929 42.63 14.27 -19.19
N LEU A 930 43.71 14.14 -18.38
CA LEU A 930 43.81 13.17 -17.29
C LEU A 930 42.73 13.37 -16.21
N ARG A 931 42.41 14.62 -15.85
CA ARG A 931 41.35 14.90 -14.86
C ARG A 931 39.95 14.64 -15.41
N LEU A 932 39.72 14.87 -16.71
CA LEU A 932 38.48 14.45 -17.35
C LEU A 932 38.37 12.92 -17.38
N LEU A 933 39.44 12.20 -17.71
CA LEU A 933 39.45 10.73 -17.71
C LEU A 933 39.16 10.17 -16.31
N ARG A 934 39.76 10.74 -15.25
CA ARG A 934 39.43 10.41 -13.86
C ARG A 934 37.95 10.68 -13.55
N SER A 935 37.42 11.82 -14.01
CA SER A 935 36.01 12.18 -13.80
C SER A 935 35.05 11.25 -14.55
N ALA A 936 35.43 10.80 -15.75
CA ALA A 936 34.67 9.86 -16.56
C ALA A 936 34.62 8.47 -15.90
N SER A 937 35.77 7.92 -15.54
CA SER A 937 35.89 6.67 -14.78
C SER A 937 35.06 6.71 -13.48
N ARG A 938 35.09 7.83 -12.75
CA ARG A 938 34.31 8.04 -11.52
C ARG A 938 32.79 7.98 -11.71
N VAL A 939 32.28 8.35 -12.89
CA VAL A 939 30.85 8.26 -13.24
C VAL A 939 30.53 7.11 -14.21
N GLN A 940 31.41 6.09 -14.28
CA GLN A 940 31.27 4.91 -15.14
C GLN A 940 31.12 5.21 -16.64
N LEU A 941 31.66 6.34 -17.11
CA LEU A 941 31.78 6.62 -18.54
C LEU A 941 32.99 5.88 -19.15
N PRO A 942 32.92 5.47 -20.42
CA PRO A 942 33.99 4.74 -21.10
C PRO A 942 35.35 5.47 -21.07
N MET A 943 36.43 4.68 -21.06
CA MET A 943 37.79 5.23 -21.08
C MET A 943 38.16 5.74 -22.48
N PHE A 944 38.97 6.80 -22.51
CA PHE A 944 39.58 7.36 -23.72
C PHE A 944 41.06 7.67 -23.50
N GLU A 945 41.84 7.71 -24.58
CA GLU A 945 43.24 8.13 -24.55
C GLU A 945 43.35 9.66 -24.37
N PRO A 946 44.02 10.16 -23.31
CA PRO A 946 44.18 11.61 -23.09
C PRO A 946 44.84 12.35 -24.26
N ASP A 947 45.80 11.71 -24.93
CA ASP A 947 46.50 12.27 -26.09
C ASP A 947 45.59 12.45 -27.32
N LYS A 948 44.63 11.55 -27.54
CA LYS A 948 43.63 11.69 -28.62
C LYS A 948 42.68 12.85 -28.34
N LEU A 949 42.23 13.00 -27.09
CA LEU A 949 41.42 14.16 -26.69
C LEU A 949 42.19 15.47 -26.87
N LEU A 950 43.47 15.49 -26.52
CA LEU A 950 44.33 16.66 -26.72
C LEU A 950 44.45 17.03 -28.20
N GLN A 951 44.67 16.06 -29.09
CA GLN A 951 44.72 16.27 -30.55
C GLN A 951 43.40 16.83 -31.11
N LEU A 952 42.24 16.40 -30.58
CA LEU A 952 40.93 16.96 -30.96
C LEU A 952 40.75 18.41 -30.50
N ILE A 953 41.19 18.74 -29.28
CA ILE A 953 41.20 20.12 -28.77
C ILE A 953 42.11 21.01 -29.62
N GLU A 954 43.32 20.55 -29.93
CA GLU A 954 44.27 21.28 -30.79
C GLU A 954 43.70 21.50 -32.20
N SER A 955 43.08 20.48 -32.79
CA SER A 955 42.44 20.56 -34.11
C SER A 955 41.31 21.60 -34.15
N LEU A 956 40.44 21.62 -33.13
CA LEU A 956 39.37 22.62 -33.01
C LEU A 956 39.93 24.03 -32.84
N LEU A 957 40.97 24.20 -32.01
CA LEU A 957 41.61 25.50 -31.77
C LEU A 957 42.36 26.02 -33.01
N ILE A 958 43.00 25.15 -33.80
CA ILE A 958 43.61 25.52 -35.07
C ILE A 958 42.55 26.10 -36.04
N LYS A 959 41.32 25.55 -36.02
CA LYS A 959 40.20 26.02 -36.84
C LYS A 959 39.62 27.36 -36.37
N ASP A 960 39.35 27.51 -35.06
CA ASP A 960 38.55 28.63 -34.54
C ASP A 960 39.37 29.80 -33.96
N CYS A 961 40.55 29.55 -33.38
CA CYS A 961 41.40 30.62 -32.83
C CYS A 961 41.86 31.69 -33.84
N PRO A 962 42.11 31.40 -35.14
CA PRO A 962 42.47 32.44 -36.10
C PRO A 962 41.44 33.57 -36.20
N SER A 963 40.14 33.26 -36.11
CA SER A 963 39.07 34.27 -36.10
C SER A 963 38.72 34.79 -34.71
N CYS A 964 38.69 33.93 -33.69
CA CYS A 964 38.17 34.29 -32.37
C CYS A 964 39.24 34.92 -31.45
N LEU A 965 40.53 34.68 -31.73
CA LEU A 965 41.69 35.30 -31.08
C LEU A 965 42.69 35.82 -32.13
N PRO A 966 42.39 36.89 -32.88
CA PRO A 966 43.33 37.48 -33.84
C PRO A 966 44.60 38.00 -33.15
N LYS A 967 45.73 38.07 -33.88
CA LYS A 967 46.96 38.69 -33.37
C LYS A 967 46.74 40.21 -33.22
N GLY A 968 47.15 40.80 -32.09
CA GLY A 968 47.18 42.26 -31.89
C GLY A 968 45.92 42.91 -31.31
N ARG A 969 44.88 42.15 -30.93
CA ARG A 969 43.82 42.65 -30.03
C ARG A 969 44.13 42.31 -28.57
N GLY A 970 43.60 43.11 -27.64
CA GLY A 970 43.85 43.02 -26.20
C GLY A 970 43.39 41.71 -25.53
N ALA A 971 43.63 41.63 -24.22
CA ALA A 971 43.52 40.43 -23.40
C ALA A 971 42.14 39.74 -23.49
N SER A 972 42.07 38.74 -24.38
CA SER A 972 40.88 37.93 -24.66
C SER A 972 41.25 36.45 -24.62
N SER A 973 40.29 35.60 -24.29
CA SER A 973 40.49 34.15 -24.20
C SER A 973 39.32 33.37 -24.75
N ILE A 974 39.58 32.17 -25.27
CA ILE A 974 38.55 31.20 -25.62
C ILE A 974 38.49 30.19 -24.49
N TYR A 975 37.29 29.96 -23.96
CA TYR A 975 37.01 28.86 -23.07
C TYR A 975 36.73 27.60 -23.88
N ILE A 976 37.41 26.51 -23.58
CA ILE A 976 37.17 25.19 -24.17
C ILE A 976 36.47 24.33 -23.13
N ARG A 977 35.36 23.71 -23.53
CA ARG A 977 34.49 22.88 -22.71
C ARG A 977 34.32 21.50 -23.37
N PRO A 978 35.17 20.52 -23.01
CA PRO A 978 34.85 19.12 -23.20
C PRO A 978 33.69 18.74 -22.24
N VAL A 979 32.63 18.16 -22.78
CA VAL A 979 31.49 17.58 -22.06
C VAL A 979 31.42 16.11 -22.44
N TYR A 980 31.26 15.21 -21.48
CA TYR A 980 31.13 13.79 -21.74
C TYR A 980 29.88 13.26 -21.04
N ILE A 981 28.94 12.75 -21.82
CA ILE A 981 27.59 12.34 -21.39
C ILE A 981 27.32 10.88 -21.76
N ALA A 982 26.57 10.18 -20.91
CA ALA A 982 25.98 8.89 -21.25
C ALA A 982 24.70 9.11 -22.06
N THR A 983 24.68 8.62 -23.31
CA THR A 983 23.54 8.75 -24.23
C THR A 983 22.62 7.54 -24.22
N ASP A 984 23.04 6.46 -23.55
CA ASP A 984 22.28 5.23 -23.34
C ASP A 984 20.84 5.52 -22.90
N PRO A 985 19.81 5.11 -23.67
CA PRO A 985 18.41 5.40 -23.40
C PRO A 985 17.77 4.44 -22.38
N ARG A 986 18.51 3.47 -21.82
CA ARG A 986 17.99 2.55 -20.81
C ARG A 986 17.77 3.30 -19.49
N ILE A 987 16.61 3.09 -18.88
CA ILE A 987 16.27 3.64 -17.55
C ILE A 987 16.78 2.67 -16.47
N GLY A 988 17.86 3.06 -15.78
CA GLY A 988 18.34 2.41 -14.56
C GLY A 988 19.75 2.89 -14.18
N PRO A 989 20.20 2.69 -12.93
CA PRO A 989 21.56 3.04 -12.49
C PRO A 989 22.58 1.97 -12.90
N HIS A 990 22.80 1.81 -14.21
CA HIS A 990 23.75 0.85 -14.78
C HIS A 990 24.87 1.54 -15.56
N THR A 991 25.97 0.83 -15.80
CA THR A 991 27.06 1.29 -16.67
C THR A 991 26.53 1.52 -18.09
N PRO A 992 26.67 2.73 -18.65
CA PRO A 992 26.09 3.08 -19.94
C PRO A 992 26.74 2.32 -21.10
N ALA A 993 25.91 1.77 -21.97
CA ALA A 993 26.33 1.09 -23.19
C ALA A 993 26.60 2.05 -24.36
N GLU A 994 26.21 3.32 -24.24
CA GLU A 994 26.44 4.37 -25.24
C GLU A 994 26.79 5.70 -24.57
N ALA A 995 27.76 6.42 -25.15
CA ALA A 995 28.24 7.70 -24.63
C ALA A 995 28.71 8.64 -25.76
N LEU A 996 28.69 9.94 -25.48
CA LEU A 996 29.07 11.00 -26.43
C LEU A 996 29.95 12.03 -25.73
N LEU A 997 31.15 12.24 -26.25
CA LEU A 997 32.05 13.32 -25.87
C LEU A 997 31.89 14.46 -26.89
N SER A 998 31.51 15.64 -26.41
CA SER A 998 31.41 16.87 -27.20
C SER A 998 32.47 17.87 -26.75
N ILE A 999 33.06 18.63 -27.68
CA ILE A 999 33.99 19.73 -27.38
C ILE A 999 33.43 21.00 -28.00
N VAL A 1000 33.03 21.95 -27.16
CA VAL A 1000 32.56 23.28 -27.58
C VAL A 1000 33.53 24.38 -27.13
N THR A 1001 33.54 25.50 -27.86
CA THR A 1001 34.35 26.67 -27.53
C THR A 1001 33.52 27.95 -27.48
N THR A 1002 33.65 28.71 -26.40
CA THR A 1002 32.96 29.99 -26.19
C THR A 1002 34.00 31.09 -25.93
N LYS A 1003 33.83 32.25 -26.56
CA LYS A 1003 34.72 33.39 -26.37
C LYS A 1003 34.39 34.12 -25.07
N ILE A 1004 35.39 34.31 -24.21
CA ILE A 1004 35.27 35.15 -23.01
C ILE A 1004 35.77 36.57 -23.37
N PRO A 1005 34.91 37.60 -23.28
CA PRO A 1005 35.31 38.98 -23.55
C PRO A 1005 36.32 39.49 -22.49
N PRO A 1006 37.11 40.53 -22.81
CA PRO A 1006 37.89 41.25 -21.81
C PRO A 1006 36.98 41.82 -20.71
N VAL A 1007 37.50 41.94 -19.49
CA VAL A 1007 36.75 42.47 -18.33
C VAL A 1007 36.40 43.97 -18.47
N GLU A 1008 36.96 44.64 -19.48
CA GLU A 1008 36.84 46.08 -19.73
C GLU A 1008 35.66 46.47 -20.63
N ASP A 1009 34.89 45.52 -21.19
CA ASP A 1009 33.76 45.84 -22.08
C ASP A 1009 32.56 46.41 -21.29
N PRO A 1010 32.19 47.70 -21.45
CA PRO A 1010 31.11 48.32 -20.69
C PRO A 1010 29.71 47.88 -21.12
N SER A 1011 29.59 47.11 -22.21
CA SER A 1011 28.31 46.74 -22.83
C SER A 1011 27.69 45.45 -22.29
N ALA A 1012 28.39 44.70 -21.44
CA ALA A 1012 27.84 43.52 -20.78
C ALA A 1012 27.16 43.89 -19.44
N ASP A 1013 25.86 43.60 -19.27
CA ASP A 1013 25.08 43.96 -18.07
C ASP A 1013 25.64 43.42 -16.74
N ASN A 1014 26.54 42.45 -16.77
CA ASN A 1014 27.26 41.93 -15.60
C ASN A 1014 28.42 42.83 -15.13
N ALA A 1015 28.76 43.91 -15.85
CA ALA A 1015 29.90 44.78 -15.57
C ALA A 1015 29.77 45.70 -14.33
N ARG A 1016 28.78 45.48 -13.45
CA ARG A 1016 28.58 46.28 -12.22
C ARG A 1016 29.54 45.96 -11.07
N SER A 1017 30.35 44.90 -11.14
CA SER A 1017 31.30 44.50 -10.08
C SER A 1017 32.79 44.71 -10.44
N ALA A 1018 33.12 45.10 -11.67
CA ALA A 1018 34.50 45.15 -12.19
C ALA A 1018 35.28 46.44 -11.83
N ARG A 1019 34.92 47.13 -10.73
CA ARG A 1019 35.68 48.27 -10.17
C ARG A 1019 36.23 47.92 -8.79
N SER A 1020 37.47 47.42 -8.76
CA SER A 1020 38.40 47.31 -7.61
C SER A 1020 37.87 46.75 -6.27
N SER A 1021 36.68 46.16 -6.19
CA SER A 1021 36.17 45.56 -4.95
C SER A 1021 36.68 44.13 -4.78
N ALA A 1022 37.36 43.85 -3.66
CA ALA A 1022 37.79 42.51 -3.29
C ALA A 1022 36.61 41.51 -3.22
N LEU A 1023 36.88 40.24 -3.56
CA LEU A 1023 35.88 39.16 -3.60
C LEU A 1023 35.25 38.94 -2.22
N LYS A 1024 34.00 39.39 -2.04
CA LYS A 1024 33.20 39.11 -0.85
C LYS A 1024 32.67 37.68 -0.90
N LEU A 1025 32.99 36.86 0.09
CA LEU A 1025 32.54 35.47 0.18
C LEU A 1025 31.54 35.28 1.32
N LEU A 1026 30.46 34.54 1.08
CA LEU A 1026 29.48 34.18 2.11
C LEU A 1026 29.75 32.74 2.58
N ALA A 1027 30.05 32.55 3.86
CA ALA A 1027 30.04 31.21 4.45
C ALA A 1027 28.65 30.57 4.32
N ASN A 1028 28.59 29.34 3.82
CA ASN A 1028 27.36 28.56 3.70
C ASN A 1028 26.66 28.34 5.06
N SER A 1029 25.36 28.06 5.01
CA SER A 1029 24.59 27.76 6.22
C SER A 1029 24.79 26.33 6.71
N LYS A 1030 24.58 26.09 8.02
CA LYS A 1030 24.89 24.85 8.76
C LYS A 1030 24.32 23.54 8.17
N ASN A 1031 23.34 23.62 7.26
CA ASN A 1031 22.61 22.46 6.72
C ASN A 1031 22.88 22.24 5.22
N THR A 1032 23.91 22.86 4.65
CA THR A 1032 24.20 22.79 3.20
C THR A 1032 25.67 22.48 2.95
N CYS A 1033 25.98 21.65 1.95
CA CYS A 1033 27.34 21.32 1.56
C CYS A 1033 27.43 21.10 0.04
N ARG A 1034 28.54 21.48 -0.58
CA ARG A 1034 28.82 21.23 -2.01
C ARG A 1034 29.48 19.86 -2.27
N ALA A 1035 30.10 19.27 -1.24
CA ALA A 1035 30.72 17.95 -1.30
C ALA A 1035 30.61 17.25 0.05
N TRP A 1036 30.71 15.91 0.02
CA TRP A 1036 30.74 15.03 1.19
C TRP A 1036 31.83 13.97 0.99
N PRO A 1037 32.55 13.49 2.03
CA PRO A 1037 33.62 12.50 1.87
C PRO A 1037 33.07 11.19 1.30
N GLY A 1038 33.79 10.57 0.36
CA GLY A 1038 33.30 9.43 -0.44
C GLY A 1038 32.26 9.79 -1.51
N GLY A 1039 31.82 11.05 -1.58
CA GLY A 1039 30.97 11.57 -2.66
C GLY A 1039 31.77 11.85 -3.95
N VAL A 1040 31.27 12.74 -4.80
CA VAL A 1040 31.90 13.10 -6.09
C VAL A 1040 32.66 14.43 -6.07
N GLY A 1041 32.92 14.99 -4.89
CA GLY A 1041 33.48 16.34 -4.70
C GLY A 1041 34.85 16.57 -5.34
N ASP A 1042 35.66 15.51 -5.44
CA ASP A 1042 37.01 15.47 -5.99
C ASP A 1042 37.08 15.36 -7.52
N VAL A 1043 35.95 15.10 -8.19
CA VAL A 1043 35.87 15.03 -9.66
C VAL A 1043 35.02 16.15 -10.24
N LYS A 1044 34.95 16.23 -11.56
CA LYS A 1044 34.23 17.29 -12.28
C LYS A 1044 32.96 16.75 -12.94
N ALA A 1045 32.10 16.15 -12.12
CA ALA A 1045 30.81 15.58 -12.49
C ALA A 1045 29.69 16.64 -12.56
N GLY A 1046 28.65 16.39 -13.37
CA GLY A 1046 27.49 17.27 -13.47
C GLY A 1046 26.72 17.45 -12.16
N ALA A 1047 26.61 16.37 -11.38
CA ALA A 1047 25.90 16.34 -10.11
C ALA A 1047 26.49 17.27 -9.02
N ASN A 1048 27.76 17.66 -9.11
CA ASN A 1048 28.42 18.47 -8.07
C ASN A 1048 27.89 19.90 -7.97
N TYR A 1049 27.45 20.48 -9.09
CA TYR A 1049 27.19 21.92 -9.19
C TYR A 1049 25.69 22.25 -9.08
N GLY A 1050 24.79 21.37 -9.50
CA GLY A 1050 23.34 21.55 -9.39
C GLY A 1050 22.86 21.86 -7.95
N PRO A 1051 23.22 21.03 -6.94
CA PRO A 1051 22.87 21.28 -5.54
C PRO A 1051 23.44 22.60 -4.97
N SER A 1052 24.52 23.12 -5.54
CA SER A 1052 25.17 24.34 -5.06
C SER A 1052 24.44 25.64 -5.44
N LEU A 1053 23.52 25.58 -6.42
CA LEU A 1053 22.89 26.76 -7.02
C LEU A 1053 22.06 27.59 -6.01
N GLN A 1054 21.35 26.95 -5.09
CA GLN A 1054 20.48 27.65 -4.12
C GLN A 1054 21.29 28.53 -3.15
N GLU A 1055 22.36 28.01 -2.55
CA GLU A 1055 23.21 28.80 -1.65
C GLU A 1055 24.05 29.83 -2.44
N GLN A 1056 24.45 29.53 -3.69
CA GLN A 1056 25.12 30.52 -4.54
C GLN A 1056 24.19 31.69 -4.90
N GLN A 1057 22.90 31.44 -5.19
CA GLN A 1057 21.91 32.51 -5.37
C GLN A 1057 21.76 33.34 -4.09
N ARG A 1058 21.65 32.67 -2.93
CA ARG A 1058 21.56 33.32 -1.61
C ARG A 1058 22.78 34.17 -1.26
N ALA A 1059 23.97 33.81 -1.75
CA ALA A 1059 25.16 34.64 -1.64
C ALA A 1059 25.03 35.92 -2.49
N MET A 1060 24.61 35.79 -3.75
CA MET A 1060 24.40 36.91 -4.66
C MET A 1060 23.31 37.88 -4.16
N ASP A 1061 22.18 37.36 -3.66
CA ASP A 1061 21.08 38.17 -3.09
C ASP A 1061 21.53 39.02 -1.90
N LYS A 1062 22.57 38.57 -1.18
CA LYS A 1062 23.18 39.28 -0.05
C LYS A 1062 24.36 40.19 -0.45
N GLY A 1063 24.65 40.33 -1.74
CA GLY A 1063 25.77 41.13 -2.25
C GLY A 1063 27.15 40.48 -2.08
N TYR A 1064 27.22 39.16 -1.92
CA TYR A 1064 28.46 38.38 -1.94
C TYR A 1064 28.66 37.75 -3.32
N ALA A 1065 29.92 37.63 -3.75
CA ALA A 1065 30.24 37.12 -5.08
C ALA A 1065 30.11 35.59 -5.18
N GLN A 1066 30.55 34.86 -4.14
CA GLN A 1066 30.51 33.39 -4.11
C GLN A 1066 30.31 32.85 -2.69
N THR A 1067 29.82 31.62 -2.60
CA THR A 1067 29.77 30.86 -1.34
C THR A 1067 31.16 30.32 -0.99
N LEU A 1068 31.62 30.56 0.25
CA LEU A 1068 32.71 29.83 0.89
C LEU A 1068 32.13 28.57 1.54
N TRP A 1069 32.59 27.40 1.11
CA TRP A 1069 32.07 26.13 1.60
C TRP A 1069 32.79 25.70 2.87
N LEU A 1070 31.97 25.47 3.90
CA LEU A 1070 32.35 24.94 5.20
C LEU A 1070 31.77 23.54 5.35
N PHE A 1071 32.56 22.64 5.93
CA PHE A 1071 32.22 21.25 6.20
C PHE A 1071 32.34 20.93 7.69
N GLY A 1072 31.52 20.01 8.18
CA GLY A 1072 31.56 19.55 9.57
C GLY A 1072 30.99 20.53 10.61
N LYS A 1073 30.82 20.04 11.85
CA LYS A 1073 30.32 20.82 13.00
C LYS A 1073 31.34 21.87 13.48
N ASP A 1074 32.60 21.64 13.15
CA ASP A 1074 33.79 22.45 13.40
C ASP A 1074 34.01 23.54 12.34
N HIS A 1075 33.18 23.62 11.30
CA HIS A 1075 33.25 24.65 10.26
C HIS A 1075 34.61 24.67 9.52
N ARG A 1076 35.10 23.49 9.12
CA ARG A 1076 36.31 23.31 8.29
C ARG A 1076 36.12 23.96 6.93
N VAL A 1077 37.09 24.76 6.50
CA VAL A 1077 37.07 25.42 5.20
C VAL A 1077 37.49 24.43 4.11
N THR A 1078 36.77 24.39 2.98
CA THR A 1078 37.07 23.50 1.85
C THR A 1078 37.43 24.27 0.58
N GLU A 1079 36.46 24.90 -0.07
CA GLU A 1079 36.65 25.63 -1.33
C GLU A 1079 35.64 26.78 -1.48
N THR A 1080 35.80 27.61 -2.51
CA THR A 1080 34.92 28.75 -2.79
C THR A 1080 34.21 28.56 -4.12
N GLY A 1081 32.89 28.41 -4.10
CA GLY A 1081 32.08 28.10 -5.27
C GLY A 1081 32.51 26.77 -5.92
N GLY A 1082 33.32 26.86 -6.96
CA GLY A 1082 33.98 25.73 -7.63
C GLY A 1082 35.48 25.96 -7.87
N SER A 1083 36.13 26.73 -6.99
CA SER A 1083 37.53 27.17 -7.08
C SER A 1083 38.24 26.98 -5.73
N ASN A 1084 39.51 26.58 -5.76
CA ASN A 1084 40.26 26.26 -4.54
C ASN A 1084 40.59 27.55 -3.76
N PHE A 1085 40.38 27.51 -2.44
CA PHE A 1085 40.64 28.61 -1.51
C PHE A 1085 42.02 28.47 -0.85
N PHE A 1086 42.70 29.59 -0.65
CA PHE A 1086 44.00 29.70 -0.01
C PHE A 1086 44.01 30.82 1.03
N ILE A 1087 44.75 30.63 2.11
CA ILE A 1087 45.13 31.67 3.06
C ILE A 1087 46.65 31.73 3.21
N ILE A 1088 47.16 32.92 3.51
CA ILE A 1088 48.54 33.13 3.97
C ILE A 1088 48.46 33.67 5.39
N TRP A 1089 49.14 33.01 6.32
CA TRP A 1089 49.27 33.47 7.70
C TRP A 1089 50.68 33.22 8.25
N ASP A 1090 50.99 33.82 9.39
CA ASP A 1090 52.08 33.37 10.24
C ASP A 1090 51.50 32.42 11.31
N ASN A 1091 52.07 31.22 11.46
CA ASN A 1091 51.63 30.23 12.46
C ASN A 1091 52.04 30.64 13.88
N ASP A 1092 51.71 29.83 14.89
CA ASP A 1092 51.96 30.19 16.30
C ASP A 1092 53.46 30.22 16.65
N GLU A 1093 54.31 29.61 15.81
CA GLU A 1093 55.78 29.68 15.90
C GLU A 1093 56.38 30.84 15.07
N GLY A 1094 55.55 31.63 14.39
CA GLY A 1094 55.94 32.79 13.58
C GLY A 1094 56.41 32.47 12.15
N GLN A 1095 56.36 31.20 11.73
CA GLN A 1095 56.66 30.76 10.37
C GLN A 1095 55.51 31.10 9.43
N ARG A 1096 55.82 31.60 8.22
CA ARG A 1096 54.82 31.93 7.20
C ARG A 1096 54.38 30.69 6.45
N GLU A 1097 53.07 30.47 6.39
CA GLU A 1097 52.47 29.35 5.66
C GLU A 1097 51.51 29.85 4.59
N LEU A 1098 51.51 29.16 3.44
CA LEU A 1098 50.44 29.17 2.45
C LEU A 1098 49.58 27.93 2.67
N VAL A 1099 48.39 28.10 3.23
CA VAL A 1099 47.49 27.01 3.63
C VAL A 1099 46.33 26.85 2.67
N THR A 1100 45.99 25.61 2.34
CA THR A 1100 44.77 25.23 1.60
C THR A 1100 44.26 23.88 2.11
N ALA A 1101 42.96 23.64 1.91
CA ALA A 1101 42.31 22.40 2.36
C ALA A 1101 42.92 21.18 1.65
N PRO A 1102 43.04 20.02 2.32
CA PRO A 1102 43.53 18.79 1.70
C PRO A 1102 42.61 18.31 0.58
N VAL A 1103 43.14 17.43 -0.28
CA VAL A 1103 42.36 16.76 -1.35
C VAL A 1103 42.13 15.27 -1.06
N GLN A 1104 42.72 14.75 0.02
CA GLN A 1104 42.74 13.33 0.38
C GLN A 1104 41.44 12.82 1.01
N ASP A 1105 40.50 13.71 1.35
CA ASP A 1105 39.21 13.37 1.97
C ASP A 1105 38.01 13.45 0.99
N GLY A 1106 38.29 13.60 -0.32
CA GLY A 1106 37.27 13.64 -1.37
C GLY A 1106 36.41 14.92 -1.41
N LEU A 1107 36.65 15.89 -0.51
CA LEU A 1107 35.84 17.11 -0.43
C LEU A 1107 36.18 18.16 -1.49
N VAL A 1108 37.42 18.20 -1.95
CA VAL A 1108 37.96 19.30 -2.77
C VAL A 1108 38.50 18.76 -4.10
N LEU A 1109 37.98 19.29 -5.21
CA LEU A 1109 38.48 19.02 -6.56
C LEU A 1109 39.99 19.32 -6.66
N PRO A 1110 40.85 18.34 -7.02
CA PRO A 1110 42.27 18.56 -7.27
C PRO A 1110 42.48 19.57 -8.41
N GLY A 1111 42.80 20.81 -8.03
CA GLY A 1111 42.98 21.92 -8.94
C GLY A 1111 44.33 21.87 -9.64
N ILE A 1112 44.35 21.91 -10.97
CA ILE A 1112 45.59 22.01 -11.77
C ILE A 1112 46.32 23.34 -11.47
N THR A 1113 45.56 24.41 -11.25
CA THR A 1113 46.07 25.71 -10.77
C THR A 1113 46.57 25.62 -9.33
N ARG A 1114 45.79 25.02 -8.41
CA ARG A 1114 46.16 24.77 -7.00
C ARG A 1114 47.51 24.03 -6.90
N ASN A 1115 47.64 22.90 -7.59
CA ASN A 1115 48.87 22.09 -7.59
C ASN A 1115 50.05 22.84 -8.21
N SER A 1116 49.81 23.69 -9.22
CA SER A 1116 50.85 24.57 -9.77
C SER A 1116 51.31 25.63 -8.77
N ILE A 1117 50.40 26.21 -7.99
CA ILE A 1117 50.70 27.20 -6.94
C ILE A 1117 51.49 26.56 -5.80
N LEU A 1118 51.04 25.42 -5.28
CA LEU A 1118 51.75 24.68 -4.23
C LEU A 1118 53.17 24.31 -4.68
N ARG A 1119 53.33 23.76 -5.89
CA ARG A 1119 54.65 23.44 -6.46
C ARG A 1119 55.53 24.68 -6.64
N LEU A 1120 54.98 25.79 -7.12
CA LEU A 1120 55.74 27.04 -7.29
C LEU A 1120 56.13 27.67 -5.95
N CYS A 1121 55.26 27.61 -4.94
CA CYS A 1121 55.56 28.05 -3.57
C CYS A 1121 56.73 27.24 -3.00
N THR A 1122 56.64 25.91 -3.00
CA THR A 1122 57.72 25.03 -2.54
C THR A 1122 59.03 25.26 -3.30
N GLN A 1123 58.98 25.42 -4.62
CA GLN A 1123 60.18 25.60 -5.46
C GLN A 1123 60.81 27.00 -5.40
N ARG A 1124 60.03 28.07 -5.15
CA ARG A 1124 60.50 29.47 -5.26
C ARG A 1124 60.50 30.25 -3.95
N LEU A 1125 59.69 29.85 -2.97
CA LEU A 1125 59.49 30.54 -1.69
C LEU A 1125 59.81 29.64 -0.47
N GLY A 1126 59.85 28.32 -0.64
CA GLY A 1126 60.16 27.36 0.43
C GLY A 1126 61.65 27.13 0.72
N GLY A 1127 62.56 27.75 -0.05
CA GLY A 1127 64.01 27.61 0.12
C GLY A 1127 64.62 28.75 0.93
N SER A 1128 65.68 28.45 1.70
CA SER A 1128 66.45 29.43 2.50
C SER A 1128 67.29 30.42 1.69
N ASN A 1129 67.30 30.31 0.36
CA ASN A 1129 68.07 31.17 -0.54
C ASN A 1129 67.17 32.14 -1.33
N LYS A 1130 66.85 33.29 -0.72
CA LYS A 1130 66.82 34.62 -1.38
C LYS A 1130 66.66 35.75 -0.36
N SER A 1131 67.23 36.90 -0.69
CA SER A 1131 67.24 38.10 0.15
C SER A 1131 65.84 38.65 0.41
N GLU A 1132 65.64 39.17 1.63
CA GLU A 1132 64.55 40.07 2.07
C GLU A 1132 63.12 39.51 2.21
N ALA A 1133 62.80 38.29 1.78
CA ALA A 1133 61.47 37.67 2.00
C ALA A 1133 61.49 36.54 3.05
N LYS A 1134 60.53 36.54 4.00
CA LYS A 1134 60.26 35.35 4.85
C LYS A 1134 60.00 34.15 3.93
N SER A 1135 60.63 33.01 4.21
CA SER A 1135 60.32 31.74 3.52
C SER A 1135 58.87 31.33 3.79
N VAL A 1136 58.19 30.84 2.76
CA VAL A 1136 56.77 30.45 2.82
C VAL A 1136 56.64 28.94 2.67
N LEU A 1137 56.12 28.29 3.70
CA LEU A 1137 55.84 26.86 3.71
C LEU A 1137 54.47 26.60 3.05
N ALA A 1138 54.42 25.76 2.02
CA ALA A 1138 53.15 25.30 1.46
C ALA A 1138 52.59 24.16 2.33
N VAL A 1139 51.38 24.32 2.87
CA VAL A 1139 50.76 23.35 3.78
C VAL A 1139 49.36 22.97 3.29
N GLU A 1140 49.16 21.69 3.03
CA GLU A 1140 47.83 21.10 2.81
C GLU A 1140 47.33 20.55 4.16
N ARG A 1141 46.44 21.30 4.84
CA ARG A 1141 45.89 20.89 6.14
C ARG A 1141 44.45 21.31 6.32
N ASN A 1142 43.77 20.64 7.24
CA ASN A 1142 42.47 21.09 7.71
C ASN A 1142 42.62 22.32 8.60
N PHE A 1143 41.77 23.31 8.36
CA PHE A 1143 41.62 24.53 9.16
C PHE A 1143 40.15 24.95 9.14
N THR A 1144 39.74 25.64 10.19
CA THR A 1144 38.36 26.06 10.44
C THR A 1144 38.20 27.57 10.28
N MET A 1145 36.96 28.03 10.20
CA MET A 1145 36.68 29.47 10.31
C MET A 1145 37.15 30.06 11.65
N LEU A 1146 37.19 29.27 12.73
CA LEU A 1146 37.71 29.73 14.02
C LEU A 1146 39.21 29.99 13.95
N ASP A 1147 39.98 29.13 13.28
CA ASP A 1147 41.43 29.32 13.11
C ASP A 1147 41.73 30.61 12.33
N ILE A 1148 40.96 30.89 11.27
CA ILE A 1148 41.05 32.14 10.49
C ILE A 1148 40.73 33.35 11.38
N LEU A 1149 39.66 33.27 12.19
CA LEU A 1149 39.27 34.36 13.10
C LEU A 1149 40.31 34.60 14.19
N PHE A 1150 40.89 33.55 14.78
CA PHE A 1150 41.97 33.67 15.76
C PHE A 1150 43.22 34.28 15.13
N ALA A 1151 43.64 33.81 13.96
CA ALA A 1151 44.78 34.39 13.24
C ALA A 1151 44.52 35.86 12.84
N PHE A 1152 43.29 36.22 12.46
CA PHE A 1152 42.91 37.60 12.18
C PHE A 1152 42.97 38.50 13.42
N HIS A 1153 42.34 38.10 14.52
CA HIS A 1153 42.35 38.87 15.78
C HIS A 1153 43.75 39.00 16.41
N GLN A 1154 44.65 38.06 16.15
CA GLN A 1154 46.04 38.10 16.60
C GLN A 1154 46.98 38.83 15.60
N GLY A 1155 46.46 39.38 14.50
CA GLY A 1155 47.26 40.07 13.48
C GLY A 1155 48.18 39.17 12.65
N ARG A 1156 47.93 37.86 12.65
CA ARG A 1156 48.72 36.82 11.98
C ARG A 1156 48.21 36.44 10.59
N LEU A 1157 46.93 36.70 10.29
CA LEU A 1157 46.38 36.50 8.94
C LEU A 1157 46.90 37.60 8.00
N ILE A 1158 47.56 37.21 6.90
CA ILE A 1158 48.20 38.12 5.95
C ILE A 1158 47.30 38.35 4.71
N GLU A 1159 46.82 37.27 4.08
CA GLU A 1159 46.05 37.34 2.84
C GLU A 1159 45.13 36.12 2.69
N ALA A 1160 44.08 36.24 1.87
CA ALA A 1160 43.26 35.11 1.43
C ALA A 1160 42.87 35.29 -0.05
N PHE A 1161 42.93 34.23 -0.85
CA PHE A 1161 42.65 34.30 -2.29
C PHE A 1161 42.03 33.00 -2.85
N VAL A 1162 41.44 33.10 -4.05
CA VAL A 1162 40.67 32.03 -4.71
C VAL A 1162 41.30 31.73 -6.08
N THR A 1163 41.37 30.45 -6.45
CA THR A 1163 42.08 30.00 -7.66
C THR A 1163 41.27 28.97 -8.46
N GLY A 1164 41.20 29.12 -9.78
CA GLY A 1164 40.49 28.18 -10.65
C GLY A 1164 40.32 28.69 -12.07
N THR A 1165 39.92 27.82 -13.02
CA THR A 1165 39.77 28.20 -14.43
C THR A 1165 38.74 29.32 -14.66
N ALA A 1166 37.72 29.40 -13.79
CA ALA A 1166 36.65 30.40 -13.89
C ALA A 1166 37.10 31.81 -13.49
N VAL A 1167 38.19 31.96 -12.74
CA VAL A 1167 38.71 33.26 -12.32
C VAL A 1167 39.32 33.98 -13.54
N SER A 1168 39.00 35.27 -13.68
CA SER A 1168 39.61 36.16 -14.68
C SER A 1168 40.65 37.01 -13.99
N SER A 1169 41.93 36.74 -14.25
CA SER A 1169 43.04 37.53 -13.72
C SER A 1169 43.21 38.82 -14.52
N TYR A 1170 43.19 39.96 -13.84
CA TYR A 1170 43.77 41.19 -14.36
C TYR A 1170 45.27 40.98 -14.52
N LEU A 1171 45.78 41.19 -15.74
CA LEU A 1171 47.19 41.50 -15.98
C LEU A 1171 47.24 43.00 -16.29
N GLU A 1172 47.19 43.82 -15.23
CA GLU A 1172 47.70 45.18 -15.36
C GLU A 1172 49.22 45.09 -15.51
N ASP A 1173 49.78 45.82 -16.48
CA ASP A 1173 51.22 45.98 -16.65
C ASP A 1173 51.82 46.49 -15.35
N CYS A 1174 52.61 45.66 -14.66
CA CYS A 1174 53.13 45.95 -13.33
C CYS A 1174 54.00 47.23 -13.33
N PRO A 1175 53.51 48.36 -12.78
CA PRO A 1175 54.35 49.51 -12.50
C PRO A 1175 55.05 49.24 -11.16
N SER A 1176 56.28 49.71 -11.02
CA SER A 1176 56.97 49.63 -9.74
C SER A 1176 56.23 50.37 -8.62
N ASN A 1177 56.17 49.74 -7.44
CA ASN A 1177 55.83 50.34 -6.13
C ASN A 1177 54.35 50.67 -5.83
N SER A 1178 53.46 49.67 -5.83
CA SER A 1178 52.24 49.72 -5.00
C SER A 1178 51.83 48.32 -4.46
N PRO A 1179 51.34 48.20 -3.22
CA PRO A 1179 50.91 46.92 -2.65
C PRO A 1179 49.49 46.55 -3.13
N PRO A 1180 49.21 45.26 -3.42
CA PRO A 1180 47.88 44.82 -3.84
C PRO A 1180 46.84 44.89 -2.71
N ASN A 1181 45.57 45.08 -3.10
CA ASN A 1181 44.47 45.42 -2.20
C ASN A 1181 44.12 44.29 -1.22
N SER A 1182 44.17 44.59 0.08
CA SER A 1182 43.80 43.65 1.15
C SER A 1182 42.29 43.52 1.36
N LEU A 1183 41.85 42.30 1.68
CA LEU A 1183 40.50 42.03 2.18
C LEU A 1183 40.34 42.63 3.59
N ARG A 1184 39.44 43.62 3.74
CA ARG A 1184 38.90 44.00 5.05
C ARG A 1184 37.65 43.17 5.34
N PRO A 1185 37.59 42.39 6.44
CA PRO A 1185 36.34 41.78 6.88
C PRO A 1185 35.36 42.85 7.40
N VAL A 1186 34.07 42.52 7.35
CA VAL A 1186 32.95 43.25 7.95
C VAL A 1186 32.32 42.33 9.00
#